data_AF-A0A920L1Q1-F1
#
_entry.id   AF-A0A920L1Q1-F1
#
_cell.length_a   1.000
_cell.length_b   1.000
_cell.length_c   1.000
_cell.angle_alpha   90.00
_cell.angle_beta   90.00
_cell.angle_gamma   90.00
#
_symmetry.space_group_name_H-M   'P 1'
#
loop_
_entity.id
_entity.type
_entity.pdbx_description
1 polymer ?
#
loop_
_entity_poly.entity_id
_entity_poly.type
_entity_poly.pdbx_seq_one_letter_code
_entity_poly.pdbx_strand_id
1 'polypeptide(L)'
;MRYVYALLGAAVIVVGIYTIGVYLDLYGELEEPGFSIDSQLPASLVQDKFEAQKPFGREKQILFGDTHVHTTYSTDAFLWSLPILNGEGPHPISDACDFARFCANLDFWVSTDHAEALTPRKWKSIKEAVRNCNKPADITEPDLVTFLGYEWTQVGNTADEHYGHKNVMFLDIEEENVPLRAIGAGGIATTGMRDGLPSQSKQLRPAALLDPENRHRYFNFIAFADELGNSQFCPEGVPSSELGDDCYEFANTPKELFEKLRDLDFPTIVIPHGNTWGFYTPPMSSLDKQLEADFNDDNLQILFEVMSGHGNSEEYRPWRALIEDQEGNLICPEPSDDYLPSCWRAGEIIQERCLSNGLSDTECEFRAEEARENYAVMGVAGHLTVPGVTIEDWLDSGQCKDCFIPSFNYRPAGSAQYGLAISNFDQGSAKRFNFGFIASSDNHRARPGTGYKEIDRFVTTEANGPSNEIVADILYPMDEPVDRSIDLRAQPLLGLRAGFGAFEAEREASFFTTGGLAAVHSKARDRNSIWEGLTKKETYGTSGDRILLWFDLIRENSIFPMGSTTSQTQNPVFRVKAVGAFEQKPGCPDYSSTNITDEEIERICKNECYNPSDKRKNISRIEVIKITPQKSPEESVDDLIFDVWKSFDCKPSQQGCQFEFTDDEFSKQSRDSIYYVRAIQEASPVVNAGNLRCSYNEKGECIKVNICYGDARTDKEDDCLSLSEERAWSSPIYVNFSI
;
A
#
# COMPACT_ATOMS: atom_id res chain seq x y z
N MET A 1 43.55 -9.32 -45.58
CA MET A 1 43.92 -10.13 -44.39
C MET A 1 44.53 -9.29 -43.26
N ARG A 2 45.66 -8.59 -43.43
CA ARG A 2 46.28 -7.79 -42.33
C ARG A 2 45.35 -6.75 -41.69
N TYR A 3 44.58 -6.01 -42.49
CA TYR A 3 43.58 -5.06 -41.99
C TYR A 3 42.40 -5.72 -41.27
N VAL A 4 42.00 -6.91 -41.70
CA VAL A 4 40.93 -7.69 -41.06
C VAL A 4 41.39 -8.20 -39.70
N TYR A 5 42.62 -8.71 -39.58
CA TYR A 5 43.18 -9.10 -38.28
C TYR A 5 43.40 -7.91 -37.34
N ALA A 6 43.80 -6.75 -37.86
CA ALA A 6 43.94 -5.54 -37.06
C ALA A 6 42.58 -5.04 -36.55
N LEU A 7 41.52 -5.08 -37.38
CA LEU A 7 40.16 -4.73 -37.00
C LEU A 7 39.59 -5.70 -35.97
N LEU A 8 39.78 -7.01 -36.17
CA LEU A 8 39.37 -8.03 -35.19
C LEU A 8 40.11 -7.88 -33.86
N GLY A 9 41.42 -7.63 -33.90
CA GLY A 9 42.21 -7.38 -32.69
C GLY A 9 41.75 -6.13 -31.93
N ALA A 10 41.45 -5.04 -32.64
CA ALA A 10 40.90 -3.83 -32.04
C ALA A 10 39.51 -4.07 -31.43
N ALA A 11 38.62 -4.80 -32.12
CA ALA A 11 37.30 -5.14 -31.62
C ALA A 11 37.38 -5.98 -30.32
N VAL A 12 38.26 -6.98 -30.28
CA VAL A 12 38.48 -7.80 -29.08
C VAL A 12 38.99 -6.96 -27.90
N ILE A 13 39.91 -6.01 -28.15
CA ILE A 13 40.41 -5.11 -27.10
C ILE A 13 39.29 -4.20 -26.58
N VAL A 14 38.50 -3.61 -27.48
CA VAL A 14 37.39 -2.72 -27.08
C VAL A 14 36.35 -3.47 -26.27
N VAL A 15 35.92 -4.65 -26.74
CA VAL A 15 35.00 -5.51 -26.00
C VAL A 15 35.60 -5.92 -24.66
N GLY A 16 36.88 -6.31 -24.63
CA GLY A 16 37.57 -6.68 -23.39
C GLY A 16 37.62 -5.53 -22.37
N ILE A 17 37.96 -4.32 -22.80
CA ILE A 17 37.97 -3.13 -21.94
C ILE A 17 36.56 -2.82 -21.42
N TYR A 18 35.56 -2.86 -22.30
CA TYR A 18 34.16 -2.63 -21.92
C TYR A 18 33.69 -3.66 -20.91
N THR A 19 33.92 -4.95 -21.16
CA THR A 19 33.57 -6.02 -20.22
C THR A 19 34.29 -5.85 -18.89
N ILE A 20 35.58 -5.51 -18.88
CA ILE A 20 36.30 -5.19 -17.64
C ILE A 20 35.62 -4.03 -16.91
N GLY A 21 35.24 -2.96 -17.62
CA GLY A 21 34.52 -1.83 -17.03
C GLY A 21 33.17 -2.23 -16.41
N VAL A 22 32.42 -3.14 -17.04
CA VAL A 22 31.18 -3.70 -16.49
C VAL A 22 31.43 -4.48 -15.20
N TYR A 23 32.47 -5.30 -15.15
CA TYR A 23 32.81 -6.09 -13.95
C TYR A 23 33.45 -5.24 -12.83
N LEU A 24 33.95 -4.05 -13.16
CA LEU A 24 34.48 -3.06 -12.22
C LEU A 24 33.44 -1.98 -11.84
N ASP A 25 32.18 -2.14 -12.28
CA ASP A 25 31.06 -1.23 -11.97
C ASP A 25 31.32 0.25 -12.33
N LEU A 26 32.06 0.52 -13.42
CA LEU A 26 32.52 1.87 -13.79
C LEU A 26 31.48 2.75 -14.51
N TYR A 27 30.29 2.23 -14.79
CA TYR A 27 29.33 2.86 -15.70
C TYR A 27 28.01 3.27 -15.05
N GLY A 28 27.83 2.99 -13.76
CA GLY A 28 26.60 3.34 -13.06
C GLY A 28 26.60 4.79 -12.58
N GLU A 29 25.45 5.44 -12.70
CA GLU A 29 25.19 6.79 -12.21
C GLU A 29 24.06 6.74 -11.17
N LEU A 30 24.20 7.52 -10.11
CA LEU A 30 23.15 7.67 -9.11
C LEU A 30 22.05 8.58 -9.65
N GLU A 31 20.79 8.22 -9.40
CA GLU A 31 19.68 9.04 -9.85
C GLU A 31 19.60 10.34 -9.05
N GLU A 32 19.28 11.41 -9.78
CA GLU A 32 19.06 12.76 -9.27
C GLU A 32 17.56 13.00 -9.09
N PRO A 33 17.14 13.96 -8.23
CA PRO A 33 15.73 14.19 -7.91
C PRO A 33 14.91 14.76 -9.08
N GLY A 34 15.56 15.09 -10.21
CA GLY A 34 14.94 15.76 -11.35
C GLY A 34 14.59 17.23 -11.06
N PHE A 35 13.89 17.87 -11.99
CA PHE A 35 13.46 19.26 -11.90
C PHE A 35 11.96 19.34 -12.12
N SER A 36 11.21 19.73 -11.10
CA SER A 36 9.77 19.95 -11.21
C SER A 36 9.48 21.21 -12.03
N ILE A 37 8.35 21.24 -12.72
CA ILE A 37 7.90 22.38 -13.50
C ILE A 37 7.63 23.57 -12.55
N ASP A 38 8.28 24.70 -12.82
CA ASP A 38 8.12 25.95 -12.05
C ASP A 38 6.83 26.68 -12.49
N SER A 39 5.68 26.10 -12.14
CA SER A 39 4.36 26.65 -12.45
C SER A 39 3.30 26.14 -11.47
N GLN A 40 2.29 26.97 -11.22
CA GLN A 40 1.07 26.57 -10.51
C GLN A 40 0.09 25.94 -11.48
N LEU A 41 -0.89 25.21 -10.95
CA LEU A 41 -2.13 24.94 -11.68
C LEU A 41 -2.84 26.24 -12.10
N PRO A 42 -3.64 26.22 -13.19
CA PRO A 42 -4.51 27.33 -13.52
C PRO A 42 -5.44 27.67 -12.35
N ALA A 43 -5.45 28.94 -11.94
CA ALA A 43 -6.26 29.41 -10.81
C ALA A 43 -7.76 29.10 -10.96
N SER A 44 -8.27 29.02 -12.20
CA SER A 44 -9.65 28.61 -12.47
C SER A 44 -9.94 27.19 -12.00
N LEU A 45 -9.02 26.24 -12.17
CA LEU A 45 -9.22 24.85 -11.73
C LEU A 45 -9.26 24.76 -10.20
N VAL A 46 -8.43 25.54 -9.51
CA VAL A 46 -8.43 25.63 -8.05
C VAL A 46 -9.76 26.22 -7.56
N GLN A 47 -10.24 27.29 -8.19
CA GLN A 47 -11.53 27.91 -7.86
C GLN A 47 -12.73 26.98 -8.11
N ASP A 48 -12.69 26.22 -9.21
CA ASP A 48 -13.75 25.28 -9.58
C ASP A 48 -13.90 24.17 -8.51
N LYS A 49 -12.80 23.69 -7.93
CA LYS A 49 -12.84 22.73 -6.79
C LYS A 49 -13.63 23.28 -5.61
N PHE A 50 -13.44 24.56 -5.26
CA PHE A 50 -14.16 25.21 -4.17
C PHE A 50 -15.64 25.45 -4.50
N GLU A 51 -15.92 26.03 -5.68
CA GLU A 51 -17.30 26.31 -6.10
C GLU A 51 -18.14 25.03 -6.26
N ALA A 52 -17.52 23.91 -6.65
CA ALA A 52 -18.17 22.60 -6.74
C ALA A 52 -18.68 22.05 -5.38
N GLN A 53 -18.15 22.54 -4.26
CA GLN A 53 -18.53 22.10 -2.90
C GLN A 53 -19.48 23.08 -2.20
N LYS A 54 -19.48 24.35 -2.61
CA LYS A 54 -20.29 25.44 -2.04
C LYS A 54 -21.80 25.15 -1.92
N PRO A 55 -22.47 24.46 -2.87
CA PRO A 55 -23.89 24.11 -2.74
C PRO A 55 -24.21 23.26 -1.49
N PHE A 56 -23.20 22.61 -0.90
CA PHE A 56 -23.39 21.74 0.27
C PHE A 56 -23.23 22.49 1.61
N GLY A 57 -22.89 23.78 1.59
CA GLY A 57 -23.06 24.70 2.72
C GLY A 57 -22.21 24.41 3.95
N ARG A 58 -20.99 23.87 3.77
CA ARG A 58 -20.07 23.53 4.87
C ARG A 58 -19.00 24.61 5.04
N GLU A 59 -18.61 24.85 6.29
CA GLU A 59 -17.57 25.85 6.64
C GLU A 59 -16.16 25.42 6.19
N LYS A 60 -15.93 24.11 6.10
CA LYS A 60 -14.67 23.50 5.65
C LYS A 60 -14.81 22.95 4.24
N GLN A 61 -13.74 23.05 3.46
CA GLN A 61 -13.59 22.39 2.18
C GLN A 61 -13.00 20.98 2.38
N ILE A 62 -13.38 20.04 1.53
CA ILE A 62 -12.71 18.75 1.41
C ILE A 62 -11.55 18.89 0.41
N LEU A 63 -10.35 18.54 0.87
CA LEU A 63 -9.12 18.49 0.08
C LEU A 63 -8.69 17.04 -0.12
N PHE A 64 -8.34 16.68 -1.35
CA PHE A 64 -7.90 15.33 -1.70
C PHE A 64 -6.39 15.29 -1.87
N GLY A 65 -5.75 14.27 -1.31
CA GLY A 65 -4.32 14.09 -1.41
C GLY A 65 -3.89 12.65 -1.28
N ASP A 66 -2.58 12.43 -1.39
CA ASP A 66 -1.98 11.11 -1.37
C ASP A 66 -0.82 11.05 -0.39
N THR A 67 -0.91 10.17 0.59
CA THR A 67 0.05 10.08 1.69
C THR A 67 1.09 8.99 1.51
N HIS A 68 1.04 8.22 0.42
CA HIS A 68 1.90 7.06 0.23
C HIS A 68 2.31 6.92 -1.24
N VAL A 69 3.57 7.26 -1.53
CA VAL A 69 4.12 7.38 -2.88
C VAL A 69 5.62 7.10 -2.84
N HIS A 70 6.05 6.18 -3.70
CA HIS A 70 7.43 5.82 -3.92
C HIS A 70 7.94 6.36 -5.24
N THR A 71 9.22 6.72 -5.23
CA THR A 71 9.99 7.13 -6.38
C THR A 71 11.10 6.10 -6.61
N THR A 72 11.89 6.26 -7.65
CA THR A 72 13.08 5.40 -7.85
C THR A 72 14.18 5.60 -6.79
N TYR A 73 13.94 6.35 -5.72
CA TYR A 73 14.76 6.29 -4.51
C TYR A 73 14.44 5.09 -3.61
N SER A 74 13.27 4.47 -3.77
CA SER A 74 12.87 3.19 -3.19
C SER A 74 13.41 1.99 -3.99
N THR A 75 13.67 0.87 -3.32
CA THR A 75 14.35 -0.30 -3.92
C THR A 75 13.49 -1.01 -4.96
N ASP A 76 12.23 -1.28 -4.61
CA ASP A 76 11.24 -1.95 -5.43
C ASP A 76 10.74 -1.08 -6.60
N ALA A 77 10.47 0.20 -6.37
CA ALA A 77 10.14 1.16 -7.41
C ALA A 77 11.27 1.25 -8.46
N PHE A 78 12.54 1.30 -8.03
CA PHE A 78 13.67 1.22 -8.97
C PHE A 78 13.65 -0.10 -9.73
N LEU A 79 13.52 -1.23 -9.02
CA LEU A 79 13.54 -2.54 -9.63
C LEU A 79 12.42 -2.70 -10.68
N TRP A 80 11.18 -2.33 -10.37
CA TRP A 80 10.03 -2.33 -11.29
C TRP A 80 10.13 -1.29 -12.42
N SER A 81 11.01 -0.29 -12.28
CA SER A 81 11.34 0.65 -13.36
C SER A 81 12.23 0.03 -14.44
N LEU A 82 12.84 -1.13 -14.19
CA LEU A 82 13.77 -1.75 -15.12
C LEU A 82 13.04 -2.34 -16.34
N PRO A 83 13.61 -2.21 -17.56
CA PRO A 83 12.99 -2.74 -18.78
C PRO A 83 12.77 -4.25 -18.78
N ILE A 84 13.60 -5.00 -18.04
CA ILE A 84 13.44 -6.45 -17.86
C ILE A 84 12.10 -6.83 -17.19
N LEU A 85 11.45 -5.89 -16.50
CA LEU A 85 10.13 -6.02 -15.87
C LEU A 85 9.07 -5.12 -16.54
N ASN A 86 9.19 -4.86 -17.84
CA ASN A 86 8.28 -3.95 -18.57
C ASN A 86 8.20 -2.52 -17.99
N GLY A 87 9.19 -2.09 -17.19
CA GLY A 87 9.26 -0.75 -16.63
C GLY A 87 9.55 0.31 -17.69
N GLU A 88 8.98 1.50 -17.53
CA GLU A 88 9.12 2.60 -18.49
C GLU A 88 10.35 3.49 -18.27
N GLY A 89 11.17 3.21 -17.26
CA GLY A 89 12.35 3.97 -16.90
C GLY A 89 12.22 4.74 -15.59
N PRO A 90 13.14 5.68 -15.30
CA PRO A 90 13.25 6.32 -13.99
C PRO A 90 12.02 7.16 -13.63
N HIS A 91 11.70 7.18 -12.34
CA HIS A 91 10.59 7.93 -11.75
C HIS A 91 11.12 8.82 -10.62
N PRO A 92 11.77 9.95 -10.95
CA PRO A 92 12.32 10.86 -9.95
C PRO A 92 11.22 11.54 -9.14
N ILE A 93 11.58 12.07 -7.96
CA ILE A 93 10.64 12.81 -7.11
C ILE A 93 10.02 14.05 -7.78
N SER A 94 10.70 14.67 -8.75
CA SER A 94 10.09 15.72 -9.59
C SER A 94 8.87 15.23 -10.36
N ASP A 95 8.89 13.98 -10.84
CA ASP A 95 7.76 13.40 -11.56
C ASP A 95 6.57 13.21 -10.62
N ALA A 96 6.79 12.82 -9.35
CA ALA A 96 5.71 12.78 -8.35
C ALA A 96 5.10 14.17 -8.11
N CYS A 97 5.94 15.21 -8.00
CA CYS A 97 5.46 16.59 -7.87
C CYS A 97 4.59 17.00 -9.06
N ASP A 98 5.09 16.82 -10.28
CA ASP A 98 4.42 17.25 -11.50
C ASP A 98 3.17 16.40 -11.79
N PHE A 99 3.19 15.10 -11.47
CA PHE A 99 2.03 14.24 -11.57
C PHE A 99 0.93 14.66 -10.56
N ALA A 100 1.29 14.89 -9.29
CA ALA A 100 0.36 15.38 -8.28
C ALA A 100 -0.31 16.67 -8.73
N ARG A 101 0.48 17.60 -9.27
CA ARG A 101 0.02 18.92 -9.69
C ARG A 101 -0.82 18.85 -10.96
N PHE A 102 -0.27 18.33 -12.07
CA PHE A 102 -0.86 18.48 -13.40
C PHE A 102 -1.64 17.26 -13.90
N CYS A 103 -1.28 16.04 -13.49
CA CYS A 103 -2.01 14.84 -13.93
C CYS A 103 -3.17 14.54 -12.99
N ALA A 104 -2.89 14.30 -11.71
CA ALA A 104 -3.90 14.00 -10.71
C ALA A 104 -4.63 15.27 -10.26
N ASN A 105 -4.01 16.46 -10.27
CA ASN A 105 -4.61 17.70 -9.75
C ASN A 105 -5.07 17.52 -8.29
N LEU A 106 -4.16 17.00 -7.44
CA LEU A 106 -4.35 16.85 -6.00
C LEU A 106 -4.24 18.20 -5.29
N ASP A 107 -4.68 18.23 -4.02
CA ASP A 107 -4.52 19.37 -3.14
C ASP A 107 -3.29 19.21 -2.23
N PHE A 108 -2.90 17.97 -1.90
CA PHE A 108 -1.65 17.69 -1.20
C PHE A 108 -1.08 16.31 -1.53
N TRP A 109 0.21 16.10 -1.25
CA TRP A 109 0.81 14.76 -1.23
C TRP A 109 2.01 14.68 -0.29
N VAL A 110 2.51 13.48 0.00
CA VAL A 110 3.65 13.24 0.90
C VAL A 110 4.72 12.40 0.19
N SER A 111 5.99 12.84 0.21
CA SER A 111 7.11 11.98 -0.23
C SER A 111 7.31 10.86 0.79
N THR A 112 7.23 9.59 0.40
CA THR A 112 7.24 8.45 1.35
C THR A 112 8.09 7.29 0.86
N ASP A 113 9.22 7.58 0.21
CA ASP A 113 10.20 6.54 -0.13
C ASP A 113 10.64 5.72 1.09
N HIS A 114 10.95 4.43 0.87
CA HIS A 114 11.44 3.50 1.90
C HIS A 114 12.68 4.06 2.61
N ALA A 115 12.58 4.31 3.91
CA ALA A 115 13.68 4.85 4.70
C ALA A 115 14.91 3.94 4.71
N GLU A 116 14.73 2.62 4.56
CA GLU A 116 15.77 1.60 4.45
C GLU A 116 16.61 1.80 3.18
N ALA A 117 16.03 2.39 2.12
CA ALA A 117 16.69 2.74 0.88
C ALA A 117 17.22 4.19 0.86
N LEU A 118 17.01 4.98 1.92
CA LEU A 118 17.47 6.36 1.97
C LEU A 118 18.92 6.46 2.46
N THR A 119 19.72 7.23 1.74
CA THR A 119 21.09 7.61 2.11
C THR A 119 21.11 9.08 2.52
N PRO A 120 22.15 9.56 3.22
CA PRO A 120 22.33 10.98 3.50
C PRO A 120 22.16 11.88 2.26
N ARG A 121 22.64 11.43 1.09
CA ARG A 121 22.47 12.14 -0.18
C ARG A 121 20.99 12.18 -0.57
N LYS A 122 20.33 11.02 -0.65
CA LYS A 122 18.91 10.94 -1.08
C LYS A 122 18.01 11.76 -0.17
N TRP A 123 18.19 11.70 1.16
CA TRP A 123 17.38 12.50 2.09
C TRP A 123 17.54 14.01 1.88
N LYS A 124 18.79 14.48 1.66
CA LYS A 124 19.04 15.88 1.31
C LYS A 124 18.36 16.26 -0.01
N SER A 125 18.45 15.39 -1.03
CA SER A 125 17.78 15.59 -2.32
C SER A 125 16.25 15.61 -2.21
N ILE A 126 15.66 14.74 -1.37
CA ILE A 126 14.20 14.74 -1.11
C ILE A 126 13.78 16.04 -0.46
N LYS A 127 14.47 16.49 0.61
CA LYS A 127 14.17 17.78 1.27
C LYS A 127 14.22 18.95 0.30
N GLU A 128 15.25 19.00 -0.56
CA GLU A 128 15.37 20.02 -1.59
C GLU A 128 14.24 19.93 -2.63
N ALA A 129 13.92 18.73 -3.12
CA ALA A 129 12.85 18.51 -4.08
C ALA A 129 11.47 18.89 -3.53
N VAL A 130 11.18 18.56 -2.26
CA VAL A 130 9.94 18.96 -1.58
C VAL A 130 9.83 20.48 -1.50
N ARG A 131 10.92 21.19 -1.14
CA ARG A 131 10.93 22.67 -1.15
C ARG A 131 10.74 23.23 -2.56
N ASN A 132 11.40 22.65 -3.57
CA ASN A 132 11.25 23.06 -4.96
C ASN A 132 9.82 22.83 -5.48
N CYS A 133 9.19 21.72 -5.10
CA CYS A 133 7.81 21.43 -5.47
C CYS A 133 6.83 22.46 -4.90
N ASN A 134 7.03 22.92 -3.66
CA ASN A 134 6.16 23.93 -3.05
C ASN A 134 6.44 25.37 -3.52
N LYS A 135 7.66 25.66 -3.99
CA LYS A 135 8.11 27.01 -4.37
C LYS A 135 7.16 27.78 -5.31
N PRO A 136 6.59 27.18 -6.38
CA PRO A 136 5.68 27.91 -7.25
C PRO A 136 4.33 28.21 -6.62
N ALA A 137 3.88 27.48 -5.58
CA ALA A 137 2.54 27.60 -5.01
C ALA A 137 2.33 28.94 -4.26
N ASP A 138 1.09 29.43 -4.24
CA ASP A 138 0.72 30.57 -3.38
C ASP A 138 0.80 30.16 -1.90
N ILE A 139 1.32 31.04 -1.04
CA ILE A 139 1.54 30.74 0.37
C ILE A 139 0.22 30.61 1.15
N THR A 140 -0.81 31.36 0.74
CA THR A 140 -2.09 31.45 1.44
C THR A 140 -3.16 30.53 0.87
N GLU A 141 -3.19 30.39 -0.45
CA GLU A 141 -4.13 29.55 -1.18
C GLU A 141 -3.38 28.66 -2.18
N PRO A 142 -2.50 27.75 -1.71
CA PRO A 142 -1.71 26.91 -2.59
C PRO A 142 -2.59 26.05 -3.48
N ASP A 143 -2.16 25.86 -4.73
CA ASP A 143 -2.75 24.87 -5.62
C ASP A 143 -2.43 23.44 -5.15
N LEU A 144 -1.21 23.23 -4.65
CA LEU A 144 -0.69 21.97 -4.12
C LEU A 144 0.19 22.20 -2.89
N VAL A 145 0.03 21.36 -1.85
CA VAL A 145 0.95 21.28 -0.70
C VAL A 145 1.70 19.95 -0.70
N THR A 146 3.03 20.00 -0.75
CA THR A 146 3.86 18.78 -0.63
C THR A 146 4.44 18.67 0.77
N PHE A 147 4.15 17.59 1.47
CA PHE A 147 4.74 17.26 2.77
C PHE A 147 5.98 16.39 2.61
N LEU A 148 6.88 16.51 3.59
CA LEU A 148 8.05 15.65 3.74
C LEU A 148 7.68 14.44 4.58
N GLY A 149 8.20 13.28 4.21
CA GLY A 149 8.01 12.04 4.95
C GLY A 149 8.94 10.93 4.46
N TYR A 150 8.72 9.74 4.99
CA TYR A 150 9.35 8.48 4.57
C TYR A 150 8.48 7.31 5.03
N GLU A 151 8.64 6.16 4.40
CA GLU A 151 8.06 4.90 4.89
C GLU A 151 9.07 4.16 5.77
N TRP A 152 8.61 3.65 6.91
CA TRP A 152 9.31 2.73 7.79
C TRP A 152 8.82 1.30 7.50
N THR A 153 9.64 0.50 6.83
CA THR A 153 9.25 -0.76 6.17
C THR A 153 9.70 -1.96 7.00
N GLN A 154 8.97 -2.26 8.07
CA GLN A 154 9.34 -3.35 8.99
C GLN A 154 8.71 -4.69 8.60
N VAL A 155 9.58 -5.69 8.42
CA VAL A 155 9.21 -7.08 8.13
C VAL A 155 9.85 -8.01 9.16
N GLY A 156 9.07 -8.99 9.64
CA GLY A 156 9.51 -10.04 10.56
C GLY A 156 9.33 -11.43 9.95
N ASN A 157 10.20 -12.38 10.32
CA ASN A 157 10.09 -13.78 9.86
C ASN A 157 8.88 -14.49 10.49
N THR A 158 8.51 -14.08 11.70
CA THR A 158 7.40 -14.62 12.47
C THR A 158 6.41 -13.52 12.81
N ALA A 159 5.19 -13.90 13.20
CA ALA A 159 4.19 -12.95 13.63
C ALA A 159 4.65 -12.10 14.83
N ASP A 160 5.38 -12.69 15.78
CA ASP A 160 5.83 -12.00 17.00
C ASP A 160 6.82 -10.85 16.71
N GLU A 161 7.64 -11.00 15.68
CA GLU A 161 8.68 -10.03 15.30
C GLU A 161 8.24 -9.09 14.15
N HIS A 162 7.00 -9.17 13.67
CA HIS A 162 6.51 -8.38 12.53
C HIS A 162 5.54 -7.26 12.93
N TYR A 163 5.91 -6.00 12.78
CA TYR A 163 5.13 -4.83 13.23
C TYR A 163 4.43 -4.03 12.12
N GLY A 164 4.50 -4.53 10.88
CA GLY A 164 3.93 -3.85 9.71
C GLY A 164 4.64 -2.54 9.37
N HIS A 165 4.26 -1.96 8.24
CA HIS A 165 4.87 -0.74 7.73
C HIS A 165 4.18 0.51 8.29
N LYS A 166 4.90 1.63 8.31
CA LYS A 166 4.42 2.92 8.83
C LYS A 166 4.94 4.08 7.99
N ASN A 167 4.03 4.89 7.46
CA ASN A 167 4.41 6.19 6.91
C ASN A 167 4.63 7.20 8.04
N VAL A 168 5.74 7.94 7.97
CA VAL A 168 6.08 9.03 8.88
C VAL A 168 6.11 10.32 8.09
N MET A 169 5.30 11.30 8.50
CA MET A 169 5.24 12.61 7.84
C MET A 169 5.44 13.76 8.82
N PHE A 170 6.04 14.85 8.33
CA PHE A 170 6.36 16.04 9.11
C PHE A 170 5.53 17.23 8.67
N LEU A 171 5.22 18.12 9.62
CA LEU A 171 4.52 19.37 9.30
C LEU A 171 5.39 20.27 8.41
N ASP A 172 6.62 20.54 8.83
CA ASP A 172 7.53 21.52 8.20
C ASP A 172 8.37 20.88 7.06
N ILE A 173 9.04 21.72 6.28
CA ILE A 173 9.93 21.35 5.17
C ILE A 173 11.25 22.15 5.18
N GLU A 174 11.35 23.16 6.06
CA GLU A 174 12.56 23.94 6.22
C GLU A 174 13.64 23.14 6.95
N GLU A 175 14.90 23.35 6.55
CA GLU A 175 16.04 22.49 6.92
C GLU A 175 16.23 22.36 8.43
N GLU A 176 15.99 23.44 9.17
CA GLU A 176 16.09 23.51 10.63
C GLU A 176 14.89 22.92 11.40
N ASN A 177 13.77 22.66 10.73
CA ASN A 177 12.50 22.25 11.34
C ASN A 177 12.09 20.81 10.99
N VAL A 178 13.01 20.05 10.39
CA VAL A 178 12.81 18.65 10.00
C VAL A 178 14.03 17.81 10.39
N PRO A 179 13.89 16.48 10.49
CA PRO A 179 15.03 15.62 10.81
C PRO A 179 16.21 15.75 9.84
N LEU A 180 17.42 15.65 10.40
CA LEU A 180 18.65 15.60 9.60
C LEU A 180 18.73 14.33 8.73
N ARG A 181 18.01 13.27 9.09
CA ARG A 181 17.94 11.98 8.40
C ARG A 181 16.60 11.29 8.68
N ALA A 182 16.21 10.38 7.80
CA ALA A 182 15.11 9.45 8.05
C ALA A 182 15.53 8.36 9.05
N ILE A 183 14.55 7.72 9.70
CA ILE A 183 14.74 6.56 10.57
C ILE A 183 14.13 5.36 9.85
N GLY A 184 14.97 4.44 9.36
CA GLY A 184 14.48 3.19 8.74
C GLY A 184 14.07 2.14 9.76
N ALA A 185 13.38 1.10 9.30
CA ALA A 185 13.24 -0.13 10.04
C ALA A 185 14.60 -0.82 10.15
N GLY A 186 14.80 -1.54 11.25
CA GLY A 186 15.85 -2.54 11.41
C GLY A 186 15.42 -3.91 10.89
N GLY A 187 16.26 -4.91 11.11
CA GLY A 187 15.92 -6.31 10.84
C GLY A 187 16.06 -6.71 9.37
N ILE A 188 15.12 -7.52 8.88
CA ILE A 188 15.25 -8.27 7.62
C ILE A 188 15.25 -7.34 6.42
N ALA A 189 14.38 -6.33 6.39
CA ALA A 189 14.29 -5.37 5.29
C ALA A 189 15.63 -4.63 5.09
N THR A 190 16.18 -4.07 6.17
CA THR A 190 17.49 -3.39 6.18
C THR A 190 18.62 -4.31 5.73
N THR A 191 18.66 -5.52 6.29
CA THR A 191 19.68 -6.53 5.99
C THR A 191 19.61 -6.92 4.51
N GLY A 192 18.41 -7.15 3.98
CA GLY A 192 18.16 -7.46 2.58
C GLY A 192 18.61 -6.34 1.66
N MET A 193 18.23 -5.09 1.94
CA MET A 193 18.52 -3.93 1.09
C MET A 193 19.98 -3.44 1.17
N ARG A 194 20.62 -3.47 2.35
CA ARG A 194 21.96 -2.90 2.54
C ARG A 194 23.08 -3.93 2.46
N ASP A 195 22.86 -5.15 2.97
CA ASP A 195 23.89 -6.20 2.95
C ASP A 195 23.72 -7.15 1.76
N GLY A 196 22.48 -7.50 1.42
CA GLY A 196 22.16 -8.46 0.35
C GLY A 196 22.19 -7.85 -1.06
N LEU A 197 21.40 -6.80 -1.28
CA LEU A 197 21.17 -6.20 -2.59
C LEU A 197 22.44 -5.81 -3.37
N PRO A 198 23.51 -5.25 -2.77
CA PRO A 198 24.72 -4.91 -3.52
C PRO A 198 25.36 -6.11 -4.24
N SER A 199 25.27 -7.30 -3.65
CA SER A 199 25.77 -8.53 -4.26
C SER A 199 24.81 -9.10 -5.30
N GLN A 200 23.50 -8.98 -5.06
CA GLN A 200 22.45 -9.50 -5.92
C GLN A 200 22.29 -8.67 -7.20
N SER A 201 22.32 -7.34 -7.10
CA SER A 201 22.21 -6.44 -8.26
C SER A 201 23.29 -6.70 -9.31
N LYS A 202 24.48 -7.14 -8.90
CA LYS A 202 25.60 -7.50 -9.79
C LYS A 202 25.30 -8.72 -10.68
N GLN A 203 24.27 -9.50 -10.37
CA GLN A 203 23.77 -10.56 -11.25
C GLN A 203 23.08 -10.01 -12.51
N LEU A 204 22.72 -8.73 -12.54
CA LEU A 204 22.14 -8.06 -13.71
C LEU A 204 23.20 -7.58 -14.73
N ARG A 205 24.50 -7.72 -14.46
CA ARG A 205 25.56 -7.37 -15.42
C ARG A 205 25.40 -8.02 -16.81
N PRO A 206 24.96 -9.28 -16.94
CA PRO A 206 24.67 -9.86 -18.26
C PRO A 206 23.49 -9.20 -18.97
N ALA A 207 22.49 -8.66 -18.24
CA ALA A 207 21.36 -7.95 -18.85
C ALA A 207 21.83 -6.73 -19.64
N ALA A 208 22.88 -6.03 -19.18
CA ALA A 208 23.50 -4.92 -19.91
C ALA A 208 24.17 -5.33 -21.24
N LEU A 209 24.42 -6.63 -21.48
CA LEU A 209 24.91 -7.17 -22.75
C LEU A 209 23.78 -7.66 -23.65
N LEU A 210 22.71 -8.18 -23.06
CA LEU A 210 21.54 -8.72 -23.75
C LEU A 210 20.56 -7.62 -24.18
N ASP A 211 20.52 -6.53 -23.42
CA ASP A 211 19.73 -5.32 -23.66
C ASP A 211 20.67 -4.11 -23.72
N PRO A 212 21.40 -3.94 -24.84
CA PRO A 212 22.37 -2.88 -24.97
C PRO A 212 21.71 -1.49 -24.96
N GLU A 213 20.47 -1.34 -25.42
CA GLU A 213 19.79 -0.04 -25.48
C GLU A 213 19.56 0.52 -24.08
N ASN A 214 19.13 -0.32 -23.13
CA ASN A 214 18.85 0.10 -21.76
C ASN A 214 19.96 -0.22 -20.75
N ARG A 215 21.14 -0.64 -21.21
CA ARG A 215 22.27 -1.06 -20.36
C ARG A 215 22.59 -0.13 -19.18
N HIS A 216 22.42 1.17 -19.37
CA HIS A 216 22.64 2.20 -18.36
C HIS A 216 21.71 2.05 -17.16
N ARG A 217 20.45 1.61 -17.35
CA ARG A 217 19.50 1.37 -16.26
C ARG A 217 19.98 0.29 -15.30
N TYR A 218 20.53 -0.81 -15.83
CA TYR A 218 21.09 -1.88 -15.00
C TYR A 218 22.34 -1.41 -14.26
N PHE A 219 23.21 -0.60 -14.90
CA PHE A 219 24.36 -0.01 -14.22
C PHE A 219 23.96 0.96 -13.11
N ASN A 220 22.92 1.78 -13.33
CA ASN A 220 22.40 2.70 -12.32
C ASN A 220 21.79 1.95 -11.13
N PHE A 221 21.09 0.84 -11.36
CA PHE A 221 20.58 -0.01 -10.28
C PHE A 221 21.71 -0.66 -9.47
N ILE A 222 22.81 -1.08 -10.12
CA ILE A 222 24.00 -1.58 -9.41
C ILE A 222 24.61 -0.46 -8.56
N ALA A 223 24.75 0.76 -9.11
CA ALA A 223 25.27 1.91 -8.36
C ALA A 223 24.36 2.30 -7.19
N PHE A 224 23.03 2.27 -7.37
CA PHE A 224 22.04 2.44 -6.31
C PHE A 224 22.28 1.44 -5.17
N ALA A 225 22.42 0.16 -5.49
CA ALA A 225 22.64 -0.87 -4.50
C ALA A 225 23.98 -0.69 -3.76
N ASP A 226 25.05 -0.38 -4.50
CA ASP A 226 26.35 -0.07 -3.88
C ASP A 226 26.29 1.19 -2.99
N GLU A 227 25.48 2.20 -3.31
CA GLU A 227 25.26 3.38 -2.45
C GLU A 227 24.67 2.97 -1.08
N LEU A 228 23.69 2.06 -1.10
CA LEU A 228 23.04 1.56 0.13
C LEU A 228 24.03 0.81 1.02
N GLY A 229 24.78 -0.14 0.44
CA GLY A 229 25.73 -0.97 1.19
C GLY A 229 26.97 -0.22 1.68
N ASN A 230 27.33 0.90 1.04
CA ASN A 230 28.46 1.74 1.48
C ASN A 230 28.06 2.82 2.50
N SER A 231 26.77 3.02 2.76
CA SER A 231 26.29 4.00 3.74
C SER A 231 26.63 3.56 5.16
N GLN A 232 27.17 4.47 5.97
CA GLN A 232 27.57 4.16 7.35
C GLN A 232 26.37 4.21 8.28
N PHE A 233 26.26 3.23 9.19
CA PHE A 233 25.28 3.27 10.26
C PHE A 233 25.63 4.33 11.30
N CYS A 234 24.61 4.97 11.86
CA CYS A 234 24.79 5.89 12.97
C CYS A 234 25.28 5.17 14.23
N PRO A 235 26.11 5.81 15.09
CA PRO A 235 26.49 5.25 16.37
C PRO A 235 25.29 4.85 17.23
N GLU A 236 25.27 3.60 17.70
CA GLU A 236 24.22 3.12 18.61
C GLU A 236 24.32 3.78 20.00
N GLY A 237 23.18 3.94 20.66
CA GLY A 237 23.08 4.50 22.01
C GLY A 237 23.26 6.01 22.11
N VAL A 238 23.39 6.72 20.97
CA VAL A 238 23.39 8.19 20.90
C VAL A 238 21.96 8.67 20.63
N PRO A 239 21.46 9.72 21.33
CA PRO A 239 20.16 10.30 21.03
C PRO A 239 20.04 10.76 19.57
N SER A 240 18.87 10.59 18.96
CA SER A 240 18.60 10.96 17.58
C SER A 240 18.85 12.45 17.32
N SER A 241 18.57 13.30 18.29
CA SER A 241 18.84 14.74 18.26
C SER A 241 20.33 15.11 18.23
N GLU A 242 21.23 14.22 18.67
CA GLU A 242 22.69 14.45 18.75
C GLU A 242 23.49 13.82 17.60
N LEU A 243 22.87 12.92 16.85
CA LEU A 243 23.49 12.22 15.71
C LEU A 243 23.65 13.17 14.48
N GLY A 244 24.68 12.91 13.67
CA GLY A 244 25.01 13.69 12.46
C GLY A 244 24.16 13.38 11.21
N ASP A 245 24.30 14.19 10.16
CA ASP A 245 23.53 14.07 8.91
C ASP A 245 24.18 13.16 7.85
N ASP A 246 25.25 12.43 8.22
CA ASP A 246 26.12 11.64 7.34
C ASP A 246 26.02 10.13 7.58
N CYS A 247 25.03 9.69 8.35
CA CYS A 247 24.82 8.29 8.70
C CYS A 247 23.36 7.84 8.50
N TYR A 248 23.16 6.53 8.42
CA TYR A 248 21.85 5.89 8.38
C TYR A 248 21.42 5.46 9.79
N GLU A 249 20.25 5.95 10.21
CA GLU A 249 19.63 5.60 11.48
C GLU A 249 18.47 4.62 11.26
N PHE A 250 18.30 3.69 12.19
CA PHE A 250 17.19 2.73 12.15
C PHE A 250 16.59 2.49 13.55
N ALA A 251 15.39 1.92 13.55
CA ALA A 251 14.65 1.44 14.71
C ALA A 251 14.13 0.03 14.45
N ASN A 252 14.39 -0.92 15.35
CA ASN A 252 13.98 -2.32 15.18
C ASN A 252 12.50 -2.56 15.50
N THR A 253 11.92 -1.71 16.34
CA THR A 253 10.55 -1.83 16.83
C THR A 253 9.81 -0.50 16.77
N PRO A 254 8.46 -0.51 16.76
CA PRO A 254 7.66 0.72 16.92
C PRO A 254 8.03 1.50 18.18
N LYS A 255 8.36 0.80 19.28
CA LYS A 255 8.82 1.43 20.52
C LYS A 255 10.05 2.31 20.28
N GLU A 256 11.10 1.74 19.68
CA GLU A 256 12.32 2.48 19.35
C GLU A 256 12.04 3.63 18.37
N LEU A 257 11.17 3.41 17.38
CA LEU A 257 10.77 4.46 16.43
C LEU A 257 10.13 5.64 17.16
N PHE A 258 9.14 5.39 18.03
CA PHE A 258 8.47 6.46 18.77
C PHE A 258 9.39 7.14 19.78
N GLU A 259 10.30 6.40 20.43
CA GLU A 259 11.33 6.99 21.30
C GLU A 259 12.21 7.99 20.53
N LYS A 260 12.69 7.61 19.35
CA LYS A 260 13.52 8.45 18.49
C LYS A 260 12.77 9.66 17.94
N LEU A 261 11.52 9.48 17.51
CA LEU A 261 10.67 10.58 17.04
C LEU A 261 10.39 11.61 18.15
N ARG A 262 10.18 11.16 19.39
CA ARG A 262 10.04 12.05 20.55
C ARG A 262 11.34 12.77 20.91
N ASP A 263 12.49 12.11 20.74
CA ASP A 263 13.79 12.74 20.94
C ASP A 263 14.09 13.85 19.91
N LEU A 264 13.64 13.65 18.67
CA LEU A 264 13.74 14.66 17.60
C LEU A 264 12.80 15.86 17.80
N ASP A 265 11.66 15.66 18.47
CA ASP A 265 10.67 16.70 18.86
C ASP A 265 10.13 17.55 17.69
N PHE A 266 9.96 16.95 16.52
CA PHE A 266 9.27 17.57 15.39
C PHE A 266 7.78 17.17 15.34
N PRO A 267 6.87 18.07 14.92
CA PRO A 267 5.48 17.70 14.68
C PRO A 267 5.40 16.58 13.63
N THR A 268 4.95 15.41 14.08
CA THR A 268 5.01 14.16 13.31
C THR A 268 3.68 13.43 13.37
N ILE A 269 3.28 12.83 12.25
CA ILE A 269 2.18 11.86 12.17
C ILE A 269 2.76 10.54 11.68
N VAL A 270 2.37 9.45 12.33
CA VAL A 270 2.70 8.07 11.96
C VAL A 270 1.43 7.36 11.53
N ILE A 271 1.48 6.66 10.40
CA ILE A 271 0.32 6.04 9.76
C ILE A 271 0.66 4.57 9.47
N PRO A 272 0.19 3.59 10.27
CA PRO A 272 0.28 2.18 9.93
C PRO A 272 -0.49 1.86 8.64
N HIS A 273 0.10 1.00 7.82
CA HIS A 273 -0.47 0.54 6.56
C HIS A 273 0.04 -0.87 6.19
N GLY A 274 -0.50 -1.45 5.11
CA GLY A 274 -0.07 -2.76 4.58
C GLY A 274 -0.30 -3.96 5.51
N ASN A 275 -0.92 -3.78 6.67
CA ASN A 275 -1.06 -4.81 7.72
C ASN A 275 -1.84 -6.06 7.30
N THR A 276 -2.63 -5.97 6.23
CA THR A 276 -3.41 -7.09 5.67
C THR A 276 -2.78 -7.69 4.41
N TRP A 277 -1.68 -7.12 3.91
CA TRP A 277 -0.98 -7.55 2.69
C TRP A 277 -0.12 -8.78 2.98
N GLY A 278 -0.64 -9.95 2.62
CA GLY A 278 -0.05 -11.26 2.93
C GLY A 278 1.22 -11.62 2.16
N PHE A 279 1.69 -10.71 1.30
CA PHE A 279 2.96 -10.81 0.58
C PHE A 279 4.17 -10.87 1.52
N TYR A 280 4.22 -10.00 2.53
CA TYR A 280 5.27 -10.01 3.55
C TYR A 280 4.71 -10.33 4.94
N THR A 281 3.40 -10.13 5.16
CA THR A 281 2.80 -10.26 6.49
C THR A 281 2.65 -11.75 6.86
N PRO A 282 3.30 -12.22 7.94
CA PRO A 282 3.16 -13.61 8.38
C PRO A 282 1.70 -13.99 8.70
N PRO A 283 1.25 -15.23 8.41
CA PRO A 283 -0.14 -15.69 8.59
C PRO A 283 -0.79 -15.43 9.96
N MET A 284 -0.01 -15.45 11.04
CA MET A 284 -0.46 -15.28 12.42
C MET A 284 -0.36 -13.83 12.93
N SER A 285 0.02 -12.88 12.08
CA SER A 285 0.19 -11.49 12.49
C SER A 285 -1.13 -10.87 12.92
N SER A 286 -1.10 -10.20 14.07
CA SER A 286 -2.20 -9.40 14.59
C SER A 286 -1.74 -8.02 15.06
N LEU A 287 -2.71 -7.10 15.16
CA LEU A 287 -2.49 -5.75 15.71
C LEU A 287 -2.37 -5.71 17.24
N ASP A 288 -2.65 -6.80 17.96
CA ASP A 288 -2.70 -6.81 19.44
C ASP A 288 -1.41 -6.31 20.08
N LYS A 289 -0.27 -6.81 19.58
CA LYS A 289 1.05 -6.44 20.09
C LYS A 289 1.38 -4.96 19.91
N GLN A 290 0.72 -4.27 18.96
CA GLN A 290 0.88 -2.83 18.81
C GLN A 290 0.15 -2.05 19.92
N LEU A 291 -0.74 -2.66 20.72
CA LEU A 291 -1.33 -2.06 21.93
C LEU A 291 -0.54 -2.35 23.21
N GLU A 292 0.55 -3.14 23.14
CA GLU A 292 1.46 -3.33 24.27
C GLU A 292 2.11 -2.00 24.68
N ALA A 293 2.61 -1.96 25.92
CA ALA A 293 3.23 -0.75 26.45
C ALA A 293 4.38 -0.28 25.54
N ASP A 294 4.34 1.01 25.21
CA ASP A 294 5.31 1.72 24.35
C ASP A 294 5.30 1.34 22.85
N PHE A 295 4.53 0.34 22.40
CA PHE A 295 4.43 -0.05 20.98
C PHE A 295 3.42 0.76 20.16
N ASN A 296 2.67 1.65 20.82
CA ASN A 296 1.81 2.65 20.19
C ASN A 296 1.91 3.98 20.96
N ASP A 297 1.90 5.08 20.22
CA ASP A 297 1.84 6.44 20.76
C ASP A 297 0.59 7.14 20.22
N ASP A 298 -0.41 7.35 21.09
CA ASP A 298 -1.71 7.94 20.73
C ASP A 298 -1.62 9.38 20.21
N ASN A 299 -0.46 10.04 20.31
CA ASN A 299 -0.26 11.39 19.78
C ASN A 299 0.45 11.41 18.42
N LEU A 300 1.19 10.35 18.09
CA LEU A 300 1.92 10.22 16.82
C LEU A 300 1.15 9.31 15.86
N GLN A 301 0.72 8.14 16.32
CA GLN A 301 0.04 7.13 15.52
C GLN A 301 -1.49 7.34 15.55
N ILE A 302 -1.95 8.34 14.80
CA ILE A 302 -3.33 8.83 14.89
C ILE A 302 -4.20 8.51 13.67
N LEU A 303 -3.61 8.06 12.56
CA LEU A 303 -4.32 7.69 11.33
C LEU A 303 -4.03 6.22 10.98
N PHE A 304 -4.90 5.61 10.18
CA PHE A 304 -4.76 4.26 9.66
C PHE A 304 -5.17 4.24 8.19
N GLU A 305 -4.34 3.62 7.35
CA GLU A 305 -4.63 3.46 5.93
C GLU A 305 -5.54 2.24 5.71
N VAL A 306 -6.78 2.49 5.30
CA VAL A 306 -7.80 1.43 5.11
C VAL A 306 -7.83 0.86 3.68
N MET A 307 -7.14 1.49 2.74
CA MET A 307 -7.10 1.11 1.33
C MET A 307 -5.85 1.69 0.67
N SER A 308 -5.19 0.90 -0.16
CA SER A 308 -4.15 1.38 -1.08
C SER A 308 -4.18 0.69 -2.44
N GLY A 309 -3.18 0.95 -3.29
CA GLY A 309 -2.94 0.19 -4.53
C GLY A 309 -2.81 -1.31 -4.28
N HIS A 310 -2.43 -1.71 -3.06
CA HIS A 310 -2.35 -3.08 -2.56
C HIS A 310 -3.70 -3.65 -2.07
N GLY A 311 -4.79 -2.90 -2.20
CA GLY A 311 -6.14 -3.32 -1.83
C GLY A 311 -6.61 -2.86 -0.46
N ASN A 312 -7.82 -3.29 -0.11
CA ASN A 312 -8.55 -2.93 1.09
C ASN A 312 -7.99 -3.65 2.32
N SER A 313 -7.94 -2.93 3.45
CA SER A 313 -7.52 -3.42 4.76
C SER A 313 -8.57 -3.14 5.86
N GLU A 314 -9.77 -2.72 5.48
CA GLU A 314 -10.85 -2.38 6.42
C GLU A 314 -11.46 -3.62 7.10
N GLU A 315 -11.82 -4.62 6.30
CA GLU A 315 -12.81 -5.65 6.69
C GLU A 315 -12.22 -6.77 7.56
N TYR A 316 -12.89 -7.15 8.64
CA TYR A 316 -12.52 -8.32 9.44
C TYR A 316 -13.30 -9.57 9.01
N ARG A 317 -12.65 -10.73 9.08
CA ARG A 317 -13.28 -12.06 8.95
C ARG A 317 -12.72 -13.01 10.03
N PRO A 318 -13.52 -13.96 10.53
CA PRO A 318 -13.15 -14.79 11.68
C PRO A 318 -12.16 -15.92 11.34
N TRP A 319 -11.94 -16.22 10.06
CA TRP A 319 -10.97 -17.24 9.64
C TRP A 319 -9.52 -16.78 9.84
N ARG A 320 -8.59 -17.73 9.84
CA ARG A 320 -7.13 -17.49 9.90
C ARG A 320 -6.43 -18.32 8.83
N ALA A 321 -5.30 -17.83 8.34
CA ALA A 321 -4.50 -18.51 7.32
C ALA A 321 -3.75 -19.73 7.90
N LEU A 322 -3.31 -19.62 9.16
CA LEU A 322 -2.78 -20.71 9.98
C LEU A 322 -3.36 -20.57 11.40
N ILE A 323 -3.29 -21.64 12.19
CA ILE A 323 -3.63 -21.63 13.62
C ILE A 323 -2.47 -22.22 14.42
N GLU A 324 -2.42 -21.95 15.71
CA GLU A 324 -1.38 -22.47 16.62
C GLU A 324 -1.98 -23.50 17.59
N ASP A 325 -1.30 -24.62 17.80
CA ASP A 325 -1.69 -25.64 18.79
C ASP A 325 -1.22 -25.31 20.20
N GLN A 326 -1.45 -26.22 21.16
CA GLN A 326 -1.06 -26.03 22.56
C GLN A 326 0.46 -26.07 22.76
N GLU A 327 1.18 -26.65 21.82
CA GLU A 327 2.63 -26.83 21.81
C GLU A 327 3.35 -25.72 21.03
N GLY A 328 2.61 -24.81 20.40
CA GLY A 328 3.13 -23.69 19.62
C GLY A 328 3.43 -24.01 18.15
N ASN A 329 2.94 -25.14 17.64
CA ASN A 329 3.13 -25.50 16.23
C ASN A 329 2.05 -24.86 15.36
N LEU A 330 2.47 -24.42 14.17
CA LEU A 330 1.56 -23.93 13.14
C LEU A 330 0.83 -25.09 12.47
N ILE A 331 -0.49 -25.05 12.50
CA ILE A 331 -1.40 -26.00 11.90
C ILE A 331 -2.17 -25.34 10.75
N CYS A 332 -2.39 -26.11 9.69
CA CYS A 332 -3.26 -25.72 8.59
C CYS A 332 -4.75 -25.91 8.99
N PRO A 333 -5.57 -24.85 9.02
CA PRO A 333 -6.99 -24.99 9.30
C PRO A 333 -7.74 -25.69 8.17
N GLU A 334 -8.90 -26.28 8.48
CA GLU A 334 -9.80 -26.82 7.47
C GLU A 334 -10.43 -25.67 6.65
N PRO A 335 -10.76 -25.89 5.35
CA PRO A 335 -11.49 -24.92 4.55
C PRO A 335 -12.87 -24.62 5.13
N SER A 336 -13.33 -23.40 4.89
CA SER A 336 -14.70 -22.97 5.17
C SER A 336 -15.37 -22.52 3.86
N ASP A 337 -16.68 -22.29 3.90
CA ASP A 337 -17.42 -21.79 2.73
C ASP A 337 -16.78 -20.51 2.17
N ASP A 338 -16.32 -19.63 3.06
CA ASP A 338 -15.81 -18.29 2.73
C ASP A 338 -14.28 -18.21 2.60
N TYR A 339 -13.54 -19.29 2.89
CA TYR A 339 -12.07 -19.27 2.86
C TYR A 339 -11.44 -20.64 2.58
N LEU A 340 -10.55 -20.67 1.58
CA LEU A 340 -9.68 -21.81 1.27
C LEU A 340 -8.23 -21.49 1.73
N PRO A 341 -7.73 -22.11 2.80
CA PRO A 341 -6.33 -21.94 3.22
C PRO A 341 -5.35 -22.44 2.15
N SER A 342 -4.31 -21.67 1.85
CA SER A 342 -3.29 -22.06 0.87
C SER A 342 -2.54 -23.33 1.28
N CYS A 343 -2.28 -23.52 2.57
CA CYS A 343 -1.72 -24.78 3.08
C CYS A 343 -2.61 -25.99 2.78
N TRP A 344 -3.94 -25.81 2.76
CA TRP A 344 -4.87 -26.88 2.45
C TRP A 344 -4.83 -27.21 0.96
N ARG A 345 -4.82 -26.16 0.12
CA ARG A 345 -4.68 -26.30 -1.33
C ARG A 345 -3.36 -26.98 -1.71
N ALA A 346 -2.27 -26.71 -1.00
CA ALA A 346 -1.00 -27.42 -1.16
C ALA A 346 -1.17 -28.94 -0.97
N GLY A 347 -1.92 -29.34 0.07
CA GLY A 347 -2.29 -30.74 0.31
C GLY A 347 -3.09 -31.35 -0.83
N GLU A 348 -4.11 -30.65 -1.32
CA GLU A 348 -4.94 -31.10 -2.45
C GLU A 348 -4.12 -31.31 -3.73
N ILE A 349 -3.24 -30.36 -4.07
CA ILE A 349 -2.36 -30.46 -5.25
C ILE A 349 -1.50 -31.73 -5.17
N ILE A 350 -0.87 -31.98 -4.02
CA ILE A 350 -0.04 -33.18 -3.82
C ILE A 350 -0.87 -34.46 -3.87
N GLN A 351 -2.07 -34.45 -3.28
CA GLN A 351 -2.99 -35.58 -3.30
C GLN A 351 -3.43 -35.93 -4.74
N GLU A 352 -3.85 -34.93 -5.51
CA GLU A 352 -4.27 -35.07 -6.91
C GLU A 352 -3.16 -35.68 -7.77
N ARG A 353 -1.92 -35.21 -7.61
CA ARG A 353 -0.73 -35.74 -8.32
C ARG A 353 -0.41 -37.17 -7.89
N CYS A 354 -0.46 -37.46 -6.60
CA CYS A 354 -0.22 -38.80 -6.04
C CYS A 354 -1.23 -39.84 -6.56
N LEU A 355 -2.52 -39.49 -6.59
CA LEU A 355 -3.58 -40.34 -7.13
C LEU A 355 -3.41 -40.56 -8.64
N SER A 356 -3.03 -39.50 -9.37
CA SER A 356 -2.75 -39.57 -10.81
C SER A 356 -1.57 -40.50 -11.14
N ASN A 357 -0.61 -40.64 -10.21
CA ASN A 357 0.49 -41.59 -10.29
C ASN A 357 0.12 -43.04 -9.90
N GLY A 358 -1.15 -43.31 -9.56
CA GLY A 358 -1.66 -44.65 -9.28
C GLY A 358 -1.30 -45.19 -7.89
N LEU A 359 -0.95 -44.30 -6.94
CA LEU A 359 -0.74 -44.66 -5.54
C LEU A 359 -2.08 -44.82 -4.80
N SER A 360 -2.05 -45.45 -3.63
CA SER A 360 -3.27 -45.69 -2.84
C SER A 360 -3.75 -44.43 -2.12
N ASP A 361 -5.07 -44.29 -1.93
CA ASP A 361 -5.69 -43.19 -1.18
C ASP A 361 -5.03 -42.92 0.17
N THR A 362 -4.66 -43.96 0.93
CA THR A 362 -3.99 -43.82 2.23
C THR A 362 -2.59 -43.17 2.14
N GLU A 363 -1.82 -43.51 1.11
CA GLU A 363 -0.52 -42.90 0.86
C GLU A 363 -0.69 -41.44 0.41
N CYS A 364 -1.68 -41.18 -0.44
CA CYS A 364 -1.93 -39.83 -0.94
C CYS A 364 -2.48 -38.89 0.13
N GLU A 365 -3.31 -39.37 1.06
CA GLU A 365 -3.72 -38.59 2.24
C GLU A 365 -2.52 -38.28 3.14
N PHE A 366 -1.65 -39.27 3.41
CA PHE A 366 -0.42 -39.04 4.20
C PHE A 366 0.47 -37.96 3.57
N ARG A 367 0.62 -37.95 2.25
CA ARG A 367 1.39 -36.91 1.54
C ARG A 367 0.68 -35.56 1.52
N ALA A 368 -0.65 -35.55 1.50
CA ALA A 368 -1.42 -34.32 1.62
C ALA A 368 -1.22 -33.68 3.01
N GLU A 369 -1.25 -34.48 4.07
CA GLU A 369 -0.93 -34.06 5.44
C GLU A 369 0.49 -33.51 5.53
N GLU A 370 1.50 -34.23 5.01
CA GLU A 370 2.89 -33.78 4.98
C GLU A 370 3.05 -32.45 4.20
N ALA A 371 2.30 -32.24 3.12
CA ALA A 371 2.30 -30.99 2.37
C ALA A 371 1.67 -29.82 3.15
N ARG A 372 0.57 -30.05 3.88
CA ARG A 372 -0.04 -29.05 4.77
C ARG A 372 0.94 -28.61 5.86
N GLU A 373 1.66 -29.57 6.47
CA GLU A 373 2.68 -29.30 7.50
C GLU A 373 3.88 -28.53 6.95
N ASN A 374 4.44 -28.98 5.82
CA ASN A 374 5.57 -28.31 5.18
C ASN A 374 5.21 -26.88 4.79
N TYR A 375 4.01 -26.64 4.23
CA TYR A 375 3.54 -25.29 3.93
C TYR A 375 3.45 -24.44 5.20
N ALA A 376 2.77 -24.95 6.25
CA ALA A 376 2.48 -24.19 7.45
C ALA A 376 3.75 -23.65 8.14
N VAL A 377 4.79 -24.47 8.26
CA VAL A 377 6.05 -24.06 8.92
C VAL A 377 6.79 -22.96 8.13
N MET A 378 6.57 -22.89 6.82
CA MET A 378 7.26 -21.96 5.93
C MET A 378 6.56 -20.59 5.83
N GLY A 379 5.35 -20.46 6.40
CA GLY A 379 4.62 -19.21 6.49
C GLY A 379 4.37 -18.57 5.13
N VAL A 380 4.91 -17.37 4.92
CA VAL A 380 4.78 -16.60 3.67
C VAL A 380 5.38 -17.35 2.47
N ALA A 381 6.42 -18.16 2.68
CA ALA A 381 7.11 -18.90 1.62
C ALA A 381 6.56 -20.33 1.43
N GLY A 382 5.35 -20.62 1.94
CA GLY A 382 4.75 -21.96 1.93
C GLY A 382 4.58 -22.57 0.54
N HIS A 383 4.29 -21.76 -0.47
CA HIS A 383 4.11 -22.21 -1.86
C HIS A 383 5.37 -22.86 -2.45
N LEU A 384 6.56 -22.50 -1.97
CA LEU A 384 7.83 -23.08 -2.41
C LEU A 384 7.99 -24.57 -2.03
N THR A 385 7.15 -25.07 -1.12
CA THR A 385 7.17 -26.48 -0.70
C THR A 385 6.51 -27.42 -1.69
N VAL A 386 5.82 -26.91 -2.70
CA VAL A 386 5.10 -27.68 -3.72
C VAL A 386 5.79 -27.50 -5.09
N PRO A 387 6.65 -28.43 -5.53
CA PRO A 387 7.43 -28.23 -6.76
C PRO A 387 6.58 -28.27 -8.02
N GLY A 388 6.93 -27.48 -9.03
CA GLY A 388 6.28 -27.49 -10.35
C GLY A 388 4.80 -27.13 -10.33
N VAL A 389 4.37 -26.30 -9.38
CA VAL A 389 3.03 -25.68 -9.40
C VAL A 389 3.00 -24.53 -10.40
N THR A 390 1.90 -24.42 -11.14
CA THR A 390 1.58 -23.15 -11.81
C THR A 390 0.73 -22.30 -10.89
N ILE A 391 0.63 -21.01 -11.17
CA ILE A 391 -0.17 -20.12 -10.32
C ILE A 391 -1.67 -20.46 -10.33
N GLU A 392 -2.17 -21.05 -11.42
CA GLU A 392 -3.56 -21.49 -11.54
C GLU A 392 -3.88 -22.68 -10.63
N ASP A 393 -2.88 -23.49 -10.28
CA ASP A 393 -3.06 -24.62 -9.36
C ASP A 393 -3.56 -24.14 -7.99
N TRP A 394 -3.23 -22.91 -7.58
CA TRP A 394 -3.59 -22.33 -6.29
C TRP A 394 -5.02 -21.79 -6.21
N LEU A 395 -5.74 -21.68 -7.32
CA LEU A 395 -7.11 -21.15 -7.37
C LEU A 395 -7.23 -19.82 -6.58
N ASP A 396 -8.33 -19.61 -5.85
CA ASP A 396 -8.55 -18.49 -4.93
C ASP A 396 -8.03 -18.73 -3.50
N SER A 397 -7.16 -19.71 -3.30
CA SER A 397 -6.61 -19.98 -1.97
C SER A 397 -5.89 -18.75 -1.40
N GLY A 398 -6.07 -18.57 -0.09
CA GLY A 398 -5.51 -17.46 0.67
C GLY A 398 -6.28 -16.14 0.56
N GLN A 399 -7.32 -16.04 -0.28
CA GLN A 399 -8.01 -14.77 -0.55
C GLN A 399 -9.30 -14.58 0.26
N CYS A 400 -9.63 -13.33 0.57
CA CYS A 400 -10.97 -12.98 1.08
C CYS A 400 -11.97 -12.95 -0.09
N LYS A 401 -13.00 -13.79 -0.06
CA LYS A 401 -13.93 -13.96 -1.19
C LYS A 401 -15.01 -12.88 -1.29
N ASP A 402 -15.40 -12.29 -0.15
CA ASP A 402 -16.52 -11.37 -0.03
C ASP A 402 -16.11 -9.95 0.41
N CYS A 403 -14.80 -9.72 0.57
CA CYS A 403 -14.25 -8.39 0.81
C CYS A 403 -14.27 -7.55 -0.47
N PHE A 404 -14.39 -6.24 -0.32
CA PHE A 404 -14.17 -5.28 -1.39
C PHE A 404 -12.69 -5.17 -1.74
N ILE A 405 -12.32 -5.48 -2.98
CA ILE A 405 -10.95 -5.36 -3.54
C ILE A 405 -9.88 -5.71 -2.48
N PRO A 406 -9.87 -6.95 -1.95
CA PRO A 406 -9.00 -7.30 -0.83
C PRO A 406 -7.52 -7.26 -1.21
N SER A 407 -6.68 -7.07 -0.20
CA SER A 407 -5.26 -7.37 -0.31
C SER A 407 -4.98 -8.86 -0.60
N PHE A 408 -3.88 -9.11 -1.31
CA PHE A 408 -3.39 -10.45 -1.62
C PHE A 408 -3.08 -11.22 -0.33
N ASN A 409 -3.48 -12.49 -0.29
CA ASN A 409 -3.25 -13.37 0.86
C ASN A 409 -3.71 -12.72 2.18
N TYR A 410 -4.94 -12.17 2.19
CA TYR A 410 -5.48 -11.31 3.23
C TYR A 410 -5.24 -11.80 4.68
N ARG A 411 -4.88 -10.87 5.59
CA ARG A 411 -4.66 -11.15 7.03
C ARG A 411 -5.73 -10.47 7.90
N PRO A 412 -6.80 -11.17 8.31
CA PRO A 412 -7.92 -10.53 9.00
C PRO A 412 -7.57 -9.81 10.31
N ALA A 413 -6.64 -10.33 11.10
CA ALA A 413 -6.22 -9.70 12.36
C ALA A 413 -5.32 -8.45 12.16
N GLY A 414 -5.00 -8.12 10.90
CA GLY A 414 -4.36 -6.87 10.51
C GLY A 414 -5.34 -5.76 10.13
N SER A 415 -6.65 -6.02 10.12
CA SER A 415 -7.64 -5.10 9.57
C SER A 415 -8.00 -3.93 10.49
N ALA A 416 -8.51 -2.85 9.91
CA ALA A 416 -8.95 -1.69 10.67
C ALA A 416 -10.08 -2.03 11.65
N GLN A 417 -11.06 -2.84 11.22
CA GLN A 417 -12.15 -3.31 12.08
C GLN A 417 -11.65 -4.11 13.27
N TYR A 418 -10.66 -5.00 13.05
CA TYR A 418 -10.03 -5.75 14.14
C TYR A 418 -9.37 -4.80 15.14
N GLY A 419 -8.54 -3.86 14.66
CA GLY A 419 -7.87 -2.86 15.48
C GLY A 419 -8.83 -2.02 16.33
N LEU A 420 -9.99 -1.64 15.79
CA LEU A 420 -11.00 -0.89 16.53
C LEU A 420 -11.77 -1.73 17.56
N ALA A 421 -11.82 -3.05 17.40
CA ALA A 421 -12.54 -3.94 18.31
C ALA A 421 -11.69 -4.41 19.49
N ILE A 422 -10.39 -4.63 19.30
CA ILE A 422 -9.50 -5.16 20.34
C ILE A 422 -9.22 -4.16 21.47
N SER A 423 -8.76 -4.66 22.62
CA SER A 423 -8.27 -3.85 23.72
C SER A 423 -7.15 -4.57 24.49
N ASN A 424 -6.12 -3.85 24.93
CA ASN A 424 -5.12 -4.39 25.86
C ASN A 424 -5.49 -4.05 27.31
N PHE A 425 -5.43 -5.05 28.21
CA PHE A 425 -5.87 -4.93 29.61
C PHE A 425 -4.72 -4.95 30.63
N ASP A 426 -3.46 -5.01 30.20
CA ASP A 426 -2.30 -5.23 31.09
C ASP A 426 -1.96 -4.00 31.94
N GLN A 427 -2.33 -2.80 31.46
CA GLN A 427 -1.95 -1.52 32.07
C GLN A 427 -3.02 -0.93 33.02
N GLY A 428 -3.94 -1.76 33.53
CA GLY A 428 -4.97 -1.38 34.53
C GLY A 428 -6.19 -0.62 33.97
N SER A 429 -6.00 0.19 32.92
CA SER A 429 -7.08 0.70 32.07
C SER A 429 -6.97 0.09 30.68
N ALA A 430 -8.10 -0.30 30.08
CA ALA A 430 -8.11 -0.83 28.72
C ALA A 430 -7.51 0.19 27.73
N LYS A 431 -6.45 -0.22 27.02
CA LYS A 431 -5.82 0.54 25.93
C LYS A 431 -6.44 0.14 24.61
N ARG A 432 -6.69 1.14 23.76
CA ARG A 432 -7.39 0.99 22.47
C ARG A 432 -6.79 1.94 21.46
N PHE A 433 -6.85 1.57 20.19
CA PHE A 433 -6.55 2.50 19.13
C PHE A 433 -7.64 3.57 19.01
N ASN A 434 -7.22 4.76 18.58
CA ASN A 434 -8.09 5.90 18.32
C ASN A 434 -7.75 6.52 16.95
N PHE A 435 -7.80 5.69 15.92
CA PHE A 435 -7.44 6.04 14.55
C PHE A 435 -8.49 6.92 13.86
N GLY A 436 -8.02 7.82 13.00
CA GLY A 436 -8.75 8.32 11.85
C GLY A 436 -8.45 7.45 10.62
N PHE A 437 -9.33 7.47 9.63
CA PHE A 437 -9.13 6.72 8.39
C PHE A 437 -8.66 7.64 7.27
N ILE A 438 -7.74 7.10 6.48
CA ILE A 438 -7.31 7.63 5.19
C ILE A 438 -7.11 6.47 4.21
N ALA A 439 -6.87 6.80 2.94
CA ALA A 439 -6.41 5.87 1.92
C ALA A 439 -5.29 6.55 1.12
N SER A 440 -4.60 5.81 0.26
CA SER A 440 -3.47 6.31 -0.53
C SER A 440 -3.33 5.52 -1.82
N SER A 441 -2.48 6.00 -2.75
CA SER A 441 -2.17 5.17 -3.91
C SER A 441 -1.21 4.04 -3.55
N ASP A 442 -0.24 4.27 -2.66
CA ASP A 442 0.89 3.36 -2.40
C ASP A 442 1.60 3.02 -3.72
N ASN A 443 1.76 4.05 -4.55
CA ASN A 443 2.21 3.92 -5.92
C ASN A 443 3.74 3.91 -6.00
N HIS A 444 4.29 3.02 -6.83
CA HIS A 444 5.73 2.83 -7.02
C HIS A 444 6.25 3.34 -8.36
N ARG A 445 5.59 4.36 -8.89
CA ARG A 445 5.85 4.98 -10.20
C ARG A 445 6.05 6.49 -10.13
N ALA A 446 6.18 7.07 -8.93
CA ALA A 446 6.13 8.50 -8.70
C ALA A 446 4.85 9.14 -9.30
N ARG A 447 3.69 8.48 -9.13
CA ARG A 447 2.38 8.95 -9.61
C ARG A 447 1.36 9.01 -8.48
N PRO A 448 1.42 10.06 -7.63
CA PRO A 448 0.42 10.28 -6.60
C PRO A 448 -1.00 10.39 -7.17
N GLY A 449 -1.91 9.58 -6.63
CA GLY A 449 -3.34 9.64 -6.90
C GLY A 449 -3.72 9.17 -8.31
N THR A 450 -3.44 7.92 -8.65
CA THR A 450 -3.76 7.28 -9.94
C THR A 450 -5.23 6.88 -10.10
N GLY A 451 -6.01 6.75 -9.02
CA GLY A 451 -7.41 6.30 -9.04
C GLY A 451 -8.46 7.24 -9.65
N TYR A 452 -8.07 8.29 -10.39
CA TYR A 452 -9.05 9.14 -11.09
C TYR A 452 -9.56 8.54 -12.39
N LYS A 453 -8.78 7.69 -13.05
CA LYS A 453 -9.12 7.01 -14.30
C LYS A 453 -8.52 5.61 -14.28
N GLU A 454 -9.31 4.66 -14.75
CA GLU A 454 -8.99 3.23 -14.74
C GLU A 454 -8.46 2.82 -16.12
N ILE A 455 -7.24 3.26 -16.42
CA ILE A 455 -6.54 3.09 -17.71
C ILE A 455 -5.05 2.88 -17.49
N ASP A 456 -4.36 2.43 -18.54
CA ASP A 456 -2.91 2.28 -18.60
C ASP A 456 -2.35 1.47 -17.41
N ARG A 457 -2.87 0.27 -17.16
CA ARG A 457 -2.55 -0.57 -15.99
C ARG A 457 -1.05 -0.64 -15.66
N PHE A 458 -0.18 -0.79 -16.66
CA PHE A 458 1.29 -0.87 -16.46
C PHE A 458 1.96 0.45 -16.03
N VAL A 459 1.22 1.55 -16.13
CA VAL A 459 1.64 2.93 -15.83
C VAL A 459 1.02 3.38 -14.51
N THR A 460 -0.25 3.04 -14.28
CA THR A 460 -1.03 3.49 -13.12
C THR A 460 -1.04 2.49 -11.96
N THR A 461 -0.47 1.30 -12.14
CA THR A 461 -0.29 0.28 -11.09
C THR A 461 1.07 -0.43 -11.18
N GLU A 462 1.34 -1.31 -10.22
CA GLU A 462 2.55 -2.14 -10.10
C GLU A 462 2.36 -3.53 -10.75
N ALA A 463 1.32 -3.72 -11.55
CA ALA A 463 0.98 -5.00 -12.22
C ALA A 463 1.96 -5.45 -13.31
N ASN A 464 3.22 -5.02 -13.24
CA ASN A 464 4.28 -5.37 -14.17
C ASN A 464 4.81 -6.80 -13.92
N GLY A 465 5.42 -7.35 -14.97
CA GLY A 465 6.06 -8.66 -14.95
C GLY A 465 7.18 -8.75 -15.99
N PRO A 466 7.75 -9.94 -16.18
CA PRO A 466 8.84 -10.19 -17.10
C PRO A 466 8.58 -9.66 -18.52
N SER A 467 9.61 -9.06 -19.14
CA SER A 467 9.51 -8.52 -20.50
C SER A 467 9.29 -9.56 -21.59
N ASN A 468 9.67 -10.82 -21.34
CA ASN A 468 9.53 -11.95 -22.27
C ASN A 468 9.70 -13.29 -21.53
N GLU A 469 9.41 -14.39 -22.23
CA GLU A 469 9.45 -15.76 -21.71
C GLU A 469 10.84 -16.17 -21.18
N ILE A 470 11.94 -15.78 -21.85
CA ILE A 470 13.30 -16.11 -21.38
C ILE A 470 13.60 -15.45 -20.04
N VAL A 471 13.16 -14.19 -19.89
CA VAL A 471 13.29 -13.47 -18.62
C VAL A 471 12.39 -14.10 -17.56
N ALA A 472 11.16 -14.50 -17.93
CA ALA A 472 10.26 -15.20 -17.02
C ALA A 472 10.89 -16.50 -16.51
N ASP A 473 11.48 -17.32 -17.37
CA ASP A 473 12.16 -18.56 -17.00
C ASP A 473 13.35 -18.35 -16.04
N ILE A 474 14.05 -17.20 -16.18
CA ILE A 474 15.17 -16.84 -15.30
C ILE A 474 14.67 -16.36 -13.94
N LEU A 475 13.61 -15.54 -13.91
CA LEU A 475 13.07 -14.95 -12.69
C LEU A 475 12.21 -15.93 -11.89
N TYR A 476 11.50 -16.82 -12.59
CA TYR A 476 10.55 -17.80 -12.08
C TYR A 476 10.92 -19.21 -12.55
N PRO A 477 12.09 -19.75 -12.17
CA PRO A 477 12.48 -21.09 -12.58
C PRO A 477 11.50 -22.11 -11.98
N MET A 478 10.86 -22.90 -12.84
CA MET A 478 9.95 -23.96 -12.42
C MET A 478 10.68 -25.30 -12.24
N ASP A 479 10.47 -25.91 -11.09
CA ASP A 479 10.88 -27.30 -10.85
C ASP A 479 9.93 -28.28 -11.56
N GLU A 480 10.38 -29.52 -11.78
CA GLU A 480 9.50 -30.58 -12.29
C GLU A 480 8.39 -30.91 -11.28
N PRO A 481 7.14 -31.10 -11.72
CA PRO A 481 6.05 -31.46 -10.83
C PRO A 481 6.26 -32.85 -10.25
N VAL A 482 6.21 -32.94 -8.92
CA VAL A 482 6.29 -34.21 -8.17
C VAL A 482 5.05 -34.39 -7.29
N ASP A 483 4.83 -35.63 -6.85
CA ASP A 483 3.70 -36.06 -6.02
C ASP A 483 4.04 -36.09 -4.52
N ARG A 484 5.00 -35.27 -4.09
CA ARG A 484 5.38 -35.09 -2.69
C ARG A 484 5.91 -33.68 -2.45
N SER A 485 5.58 -33.10 -1.31
CA SER A 485 6.11 -31.79 -0.90
C SER A 485 7.59 -31.89 -0.49
N ILE A 486 8.27 -30.75 -0.43
CA ILE A 486 9.65 -30.63 0.04
C ILE A 486 9.67 -29.95 1.40
N ASP A 487 10.38 -30.57 2.34
CA ASP A 487 10.73 -29.94 3.61
C ASP A 487 11.89 -28.96 3.44
N LEU A 488 11.60 -27.67 3.61
CA LEU A 488 12.54 -26.57 3.45
C LEU A 488 13.05 -26.01 4.79
N ARG A 489 12.69 -26.60 5.94
CA ARG A 489 13.05 -26.08 7.28
C ARG A 489 14.56 -25.98 7.52
N ALA A 490 15.33 -26.88 6.90
CA ALA A 490 16.79 -26.89 6.99
C ALA A 490 17.48 -26.01 5.94
N GLN A 491 16.73 -25.40 5.02
CA GLN A 491 17.29 -24.51 4.01
C GLN A 491 17.26 -23.07 4.54
N PRO A 492 18.36 -22.31 4.41
CA PRO A 492 18.34 -20.89 4.71
C PRO A 492 17.42 -20.21 3.68
N LEU A 493 16.19 -19.92 4.09
CA LEU A 493 15.14 -19.29 3.29
C LEU A 493 15.48 -17.90 2.75
N LEU A 494 16.61 -17.34 3.19
CA LEU A 494 17.11 -16.02 2.78
C LEU A 494 18.34 -16.09 1.87
N GLY A 495 18.67 -17.27 1.33
CA GLY A 495 19.76 -17.46 0.38
C GLY A 495 19.29 -17.78 -1.03
N LEU A 496 19.04 -16.75 -1.85
CA LEU A 496 19.11 -16.79 -3.34
C LEU A 496 18.24 -17.79 -4.14
N ARG A 497 17.45 -18.68 -3.52
CA ARG A 497 16.25 -19.23 -4.18
C ARG A 497 15.12 -18.20 -4.25
N ALA A 498 15.19 -17.19 -3.39
CA ALA A 498 14.16 -16.17 -3.17
C ALA A 498 14.40 -14.86 -3.93
N GLY A 499 14.53 -14.95 -5.26
CA GLY A 499 14.27 -13.78 -6.12
C GLY A 499 12.78 -13.44 -6.13
N PHE A 500 12.28 -12.79 -7.18
CA PHE A 500 10.84 -12.52 -7.37
C PHE A 500 9.93 -13.76 -7.20
N GLY A 501 10.43 -14.98 -7.49
CA GLY A 501 9.67 -16.23 -7.31
C GLY A 501 9.34 -16.59 -5.85
N ALA A 502 9.97 -15.96 -4.84
CA ALA A 502 9.70 -16.26 -3.44
C ALA A 502 8.37 -15.72 -2.90
N PHE A 503 7.65 -14.88 -3.65
CA PHE A 503 6.49 -14.18 -3.10
C PHE A 503 5.17 -14.43 -3.84
N GLU A 504 5.16 -15.32 -4.84
CA GLU A 504 4.01 -15.50 -5.73
C GLU A 504 3.74 -14.26 -6.63
N ALA A 505 4.80 -13.54 -7.02
CA ALA A 505 4.73 -12.27 -7.78
C ALA A 505 3.81 -12.31 -9.03
N GLU A 506 3.70 -13.45 -9.70
CA GLU A 506 2.77 -13.60 -10.83
C GLU A 506 1.28 -13.53 -10.42
N ARG A 507 0.90 -14.02 -9.23
CA ARG A 507 -0.47 -13.90 -8.71
C ARG A 507 -0.76 -12.48 -8.26
N GLU A 508 0.21 -11.83 -7.60
CA GLU A 508 0.10 -10.46 -7.11
C GLU A 508 -0.21 -9.43 -8.20
N ALA A 509 0.25 -9.66 -9.45
CA ALA A 509 -0.04 -8.79 -10.58
C ALA A 509 -1.54 -8.52 -10.79
N SER A 510 -2.41 -9.41 -10.29
CA SER A 510 -3.88 -9.25 -10.30
C SER A 510 -4.47 -8.52 -9.09
N PHE A 511 -3.65 -8.08 -8.13
CA PHE A 511 -4.08 -7.41 -6.90
C PHE A 511 -3.63 -5.95 -6.82
N PHE A 512 -2.72 -5.51 -7.68
CA PHE A 512 -2.40 -4.08 -7.81
C PHE A 512 -3.52 -3.33 -8.52
N THR A 513 -4.05 -2.32 -7.85
CA THR A 513 -5.10 -1.42 -8.36
C THR A 513 -4.56 0.00 -8.47
N THR A 514 -5.35 0.91 -9.03
CA THR A 514 -5.00 2.35 -9.14
C THR A 514 -4.95 3.05 -7.77
N GLY A 515 -5.39 2.39 -6.70
CA GLY A 515 -5.25 2.84 -5.31
C GLY A 515 -6.23 3.94 -4.88
N GLY A 516 -6.18 4.25 -3.60
CA GLY A 516 -7.06 5.19 -2.91
C GLY A 516 -6.55 6.62 -2.80
N LEU A 517 -7.33 7.45 -2.10
CA LEU A 517 -6.95 8.84 -1.77
C LEU A 517 -7.34 9.20 -0.34
N ALA A 518 -6.52 10.03 0.29
CA ALA A 518 -6.85 10.69 1.53
C ALA A 518 -7.73 11.91 1.23
N ALA A 519 -8.74 12.13 2.06
CA ALA A 519 -9.56 13.32 2.03
C ALA A 519 -9.58 13.99 3.39
N VAL A 520 -9.40 15.30 3.43
CA VAL A 520 -9.25 16.10 4.67
C VAL A 520 -10.25 17.24 4.68
N HIS A 521 -11.03 17.37 5.76
CA HIS A 521 -11.89 18.53 5.98
C HIS A 521 -11.04 19.68 6.53
N SER A 522 -10.73 20.64 5.67
CA SER A 522 -9.82 21.75 5.98
C SER A 522 -10.52 23.10 5.90
N LYS A 523 -10.09 24.05 6.76
CA LYS A 523 -10.61 25.42 6.76
C LYS A 523 -10.04 26.29 5.63
N ALA A 524 -8.84 25.95 5.17
CA ALA A 524 -8.12 26.64 4.10
C ALA A 524 -7.19 25.64 3.38
N ARG A 525 -6.55 26.07 2.29
CA ARG A 525 -5.68 25.20 1.49
C ARG A 525 -4.24 25.14 2.00
N ASP A 526 -3.86 26.03 2.93
CA ASP A 526 -2.50 26.08 3.45
C ASP A 526 -2.13 24.82 4.27
N ARG A 527 -0.82 24.58 4.34
CA ARG A 527 -0.19 23.44 5.02
C ARG A 527 -0.65 23.24 6.46
N ASN A 528 -0.78 24.32 7.24
CA ASN A 528 -1.18 24.21 8.65
C ASN A 528 -2.65 23.82 8.77
N SER A 529 -3.51 24.33 7.89
CA SER A 529 -4.92 23.97 7.87
C SER A 529 -5.14 22.51 7.49
N ILE A 530 -4.39 21.98 6.51
CA ILE A 530 -4.41 20.55 6.15
C ILE A 530 -3.92 19.70 7.32
N TRP A 531 -2.80 20.07 7.93
CA TRP A 531 -2.26 19.39 9.11
C TRP A 531 -3.22 19.42 10.31
N GLU A 532 -3.94 20.52 10.54
CA GLU A 532 -4.98 20.62 11.57
C GLU A 532 -6.11 19.61 11.30
N GLY A 533 -6.51 19.42 10.02
CA GLY A 533 -7.51 18.43 9.63
C GLY A 533 -7.04 16.99 9.87
N LEU A 534 -5.80 16.67 9.46
CA LEU A 534 -5.16 15.36 9.69
C LEU A 534 -5.05 15.05 11.19
N THR A 535 -4.51 15.99 11.97
CA THR A 535 -4.31 15.81 13.44
C THR A 535 -5.62 15.68 14.21
N LYS A 536 -6.70 16.34 13.75
CA LYS A 536 -8.05 16.17 14.33
C LYS A 536 -8.77 14.92 13.84
N LYS A 537 -8.18 14.17 12.91
CA LYS A 537 -8.80 13.00 12.27
C LYS A 537 -10.11 13.35 11.56
N GLU A 538 -10.26 14.61 11.13
CA GLU A 538 -11.38 15.04 10.30
C GLU A 538 -11.11 14.64 8.84
N THR A 539 -10.85 13.36 8.65
CA THR A 539 -10.35 12.74 7.42
C THR A 539 -11.21 11.55 7.04
N TYR A 540 -11.08 11.12 5.80
CA TYR A 540 -11.65 9.86 5.33
C TYR A 540 -10.82 9.33 4.16
N GLY A 541 -10.93 8.03 3.89
CA GLY A 541 -10.31 7.41 2.70
C GLY A 541 -11.33 7.24 1.58
N THR A 542 -10.87 7.26 0.32
CA THR A 542 -11.65 6.78 -0.84
C THR A 542 -10.85 5.72 -1.61
N SER A 543 -11.52 4.85 -2.36
CA SER A 543 -10.86 3.83 -3.19
C SER A 543 -10.31 4.36 -4.52
N GLY A 544 -10.23 5.68 -4.68
CA GLY A 544 -9.65 6.37 -5.84
C GLY A 544 -10.54 7.54 -6.27
N ASP A 545 -11.84 7.27 -6.41
CA ASP A 545 -12.81 8.29 -6.80
C ASP A 545 -12.99 9.37 -5.72
N ARG A 546 -13.10 10.64 -6.15
CA ARG A 546 -13.23 11.81 -5.25
C ARG A 546 -14.66 12.02 -4.73
N ILE A 547 -15.15 11.03 -4.00
CA ILE A 547 -16.44 11.05 -3.30
C ILE A 547 -16.36 12.06 -2.16
N LEU A 548 -17.36 12.94 -2.02
CA LEU A 548 -17.48 13.86 -0.90
C LEU A 548 -18.24 13.18 0.24
N LEU A 549 -17.71 13.18 1.46
CA LEU A 549 -18.30 12.51 2.61
C LEU A 549 -18.29 13.38 3.87
N TRP A 550 -19.44 13.45 4.54
CA TRP A 550 -19.61 14.04 5.87
C TRP A 550 -20.32 13.04 6.78
N PHE A 551 -19.79 12.88 7.99
CA PHE A 551 -20.38 12.07 9.04
C PHE A 551 -20.26 12.82 10.35
N ASP A 552 -21.41 13.11 10.96
CA ASP A 552 -21.53 13.99 12.12
C ASP A 552 -22.37 13.31 13.19
N LEU A 553 -21.91 13.34 14.45
CA LEU A 553 -22.76 13.11 15.61
C LEU A 553 -23.43 14.43 16.00
N ILE A 554 -24.74 14.39 16.18
CA ILE A 554 -25.57 15.52 16.58
C ILE A 554 -25.95 15.38 18.04
N ARG A 555 -25.68 16.42 18.82
CA ARG A 555 -26.13 16.51 20.20
C ARG A 555 -26.59 17.92 20.50
N GLU A 556 -27.89 18.09 20.75
CA GLU A 556 -28.52 19.38 20.97
C GLU A 556 -28.22 20.36 19.82
N ASN A 557 -27.47 21.43 20.09
CA ASN A 557 -27.02 22.42 19.10
C ASN A 557 -25.53 22.28 18.74
N SER A 558 -24.90 21.14 19.07
CA SER A 558 -23.50 20.85 18.78
C SER A 558 -23.35 19.73 17.75
N ILE A 559 -22.33 19.87 16.92
CA ILE A 559 -21.94 18.90 15.89
C ILE A 559 -20.54 18.39 16.23
N PHE A 560 -20.37 17.07 16.23
CA PHE A 560 -19.09 16.41 16.39
C PHE A 560 -18.77 15.66 15.09
N PRO A 561 -17.82 16.14 14.27
CA PRO A 561 -17.51 15.52 12.99
C PRO A 561 -16.79 14.17 13.17
N MET A 562 -16.66 13.42 12.08
CA MET A 562 -15.80 12.24 11.96
C MET A 562 -14.42 12.48 12.59
N GLY A 563 -13.86 11.46 13.24
CA GLY A 563 -12.62 11.57 14.03
C GLY A 563 -12.82 11.99 15.49
N SER A 564 -14.02 12.44 15.87
CA SER A 564 -14.30 12.88 17.24
C SER A 564 -14.37 11.73 18.24
N THR A 565 -13.88 11.98 19.46
CA THR A 565 -14.16 11.17 20.65
C THR A 565 -15.07 11.93 21.60
N THR A 566 -16.17 11.32 22.01
CA THR A 566 -17.17 11.92 22.91
C THR A 566 -17.58 10.95 24.02
N SER A 567 -18.38 11.45 24.95
CA SER A 567 -18.94 10.67 26.04
C SER A 567 -20.40 11.06 26.29
N GLN A 568 -21.28 10.06 26.43
CA GLN A 568 -22.71 10.27 26.69
C GLN A 568 -23.41 9.02 27.22
N THR A 569 -24.58 9.21 27.84
CA THR A 569 -25.49 8.15 28.31
C THR A 569 -26.67 7.91 27.36
N GLN A 570 -27.04 8.92 26.58
CA GLN A 570 -28.20 8.90 25.70
C GLN A 570 -27.85 8.27 24.35
N ASN A 571 -28.86 7.75 23.65
CA ASN A 571 -28.72 7.17 22.32
C ASN A 571 -28.14 8.21 21.34
N PRO A 572 -27.02 7.92 20.65
CA PRO A 572 -26.39 8.85 19.73
C PRO A 572 -27.21 8.99 18.45
N VAL A 573 -27.32 10.23 17.96
CA VAL A 573 -27.99 10.57 16.70
C VAL A 573 -26.95 11.09 15.73
N PHE A 574 -26.90 10.50 14.54
CA PHE A 574 -25.93 10.85 13.52
C PHE A 574 -26.59 11.43 12.28
N ARG A 575 -25.84 12.24 11.54
CA ARG A 575 -26.17 12.71 10.20
C ARG A 575 -25.06 12.34 9.25
N VAL A 576 -25.43 11.77 8.11
CA VAL A 576 -24.50 11.43 7.04
C VAL A 576 -24.90 12.20 5.80
N LYS A 577 -23.93 12.70 5.05
CA LYS A 577 -24.11 13.18 3.68
C LYS A 577 -22.99 12.64 2.81
N ALA A 578 -23.33 12.10 1.65
CA ALA A 578 -22.36 11.70 0.65
C ALA A 578 -22.76 12.19 -0.74
N VAL A 579 -21.78 12.55 -1.56
CA VAL A 579 -21.98 13.00 -2.95
C VAL A 579 -20.94 12.30 -3.81
N GLY A 580 -21.36 11.66 -4.91
CA GLY A 580 -20.44 10.90 -5.76
C GLY A 580 -19.39 11.75 -6.46
N ALA A 581 -18.34 11.09 -6.93
CA ALA A 581 -17.26 11.67 -7.71
C ALA A 581 -17.77 12.20 -9.06
N PHE A 582 -17.01 13.10 -9.67
CA PHE A 582 -17.31 13.57 -11.02
C PHE A 582 -17.03 12.47 -12.06
N GLU A 583 -17.90 12.35 -13.05
CA GLU A 583 -17.56 11.61 -14.27
C GLU A 583 -16.40 12.32 -14.98
N GLN A 584 -15.42 11.57 -15.44
CA GLN A 584 -14.23 12.11 -16.08
C GLN A 584 -14.42 12.27 -17.58
N LYS A 585 -13.94 13.39 -18.12
CA LYS A 585 -13.77 13.63 -19.56
C LYS A 585 -12.44 13.02 -20.02
N PRO A 586 -12.32 12.62 -21.31
CA PRO A 586 -11.03 12.23 -21.88
C PRO A 586 -10.07 13.41 -21.90
N GLY A 587 -8.77 13.12 -21.95
CA GLY A 587 -7.72 14.14 -22.03
C GLY A 587 -7.51 14.93 -20.75
N CYS A 588 -6.78 16.05 -20.88
CA CYS A 588 -6.45 16.96 -19.79
C CYS A 588 -7.25 18.27 -19.83
N PRO A 589 -7.39 18.98 -18.68
CA PRO A 589 -7.88 20.35 -18.64
C PRO A 589 -7.03 21.34 -19.45
N ASP A 590 -7.53 22.57 -19.60
CA ASP A 590 -6.77 23.65 -20.26
C ASP A 590 -5.60 24.13 -19.38
N TYR A 591 -4.38 23.80 -19.79
CA TYR A 591 -3.14 24.22 -19.15
C TYR A 591 -2.40 25.36 -19.85
N SER A 592 -3.05 26.05 -20.81
CA SER A 592 -2.44 27.14 -21.60
C SER A 592 -1.89 28.32 -20.79
N SER A 593 -2.27 28.44 -19.51
CA SER A 593 -1.78 29.47 -18.58
C SER A 593 -0.58 29.04 -17.73
N THR A 594 -0.08 27.83 -17.93
CA THR A 594 1.04 27.24 -17.17
C THR A 594 2.28 27.09 -18.04
N ASN A 595 3.40 26.67 -17.44
CA ASN A 595 4.64 26.38 -18.15
C ASN A 595 4.74 24.92 -18.62
N ILE A 596 3.77 24.05 -18.35
CA ILE A 596 3.81 22.65 -18.80
C ILE A 596 3.63 22.57 -20.32
N THR A 597 4.44 21.76 -20.96
CA THR A 597 4.43 21.50 -22.39
C THR A 597 3.61 20.26 -22.73
N ASP A 598 3.15 20.16 -23.98
CA ASP A 598 2.45 18.96 -24.46
C ASP A 598 3.32 17.69 -24.33
N GLU A 599 4.64 17.81 -24.53
CA GLU A 599 5.60 16.71 -24.36
C GLU A 599 5.69 16.24 -22.89
N GLU A 600 5.62 17.17 -21.93
CA GLU A 600 5.59 16.83 -20.49
C GLU A 600 4.26 16.18 -20.10
N ILE A 601 3.12 16.66 -20.63
CA ILE A 601 1.81 16.03 -20.42
C ILE A 601 1.79 14.60 -20.98
N GLU A 602 2.31 14.39 -22.19
CA GLU A 602 2.41 13.05 -22.79
C GLU A 602 3.31 12.14 -21.96
N ARG A 603 4.47 12.64 -21.51
CA ARG A 603 5.44 11.85 -20.75
C ARG A 603 4.90 11.43 -19.38
N ILE A 604 4.38 12.40 -18.61
CA ILE A 604 4.05 12.24 -17.19
C ILE A 604 2.61 11.73 -17.04
N CYS A 605 1.66 12.31 -17.78
CA CYS A 605 0.22 12.01 -17.66
C CYS A 605 -0.32 11.03 -18.72
N LYS A 606 0.49 10.61 -19.70
CA LYS A 606 0.01 9.84 -20.87
C LYS A 606 -1.16 10.50 -21.60
N ASN A 607 -1.18 11.84 -21.61
CA ASN A 607 -2.28 12.65 -22.13
C ASN A 607 -3.63 12.50 -21.40
N GLU A 608 -3.67 11.86 -20.23
CA GLU A 608 -4.89 11.64 -19.47
C GLU A 608 -4.75 12.17 -18.03
N CYS A 609 -5.48 13.25 -17.73
CA CYS A 609 -5.44 13.92 -16.42
C CYS A 609 -6.80 13.84 -15.72
N TYR A 610 -6.86 14.18 -14.43
CA TYR A 610 -8.10 14.46 -13.72
C TYR A 610 -8.84 15.61 -14.42
N ASN A 611 -9.92 15.28 -15.11
CA ASN A 611 -10.65 16.17 -16.01
C ASN A 611 -12.15 16.06 -15.73
N PRO A 612 -12.63 16.64 -14.62
CA PRO A 612 -14.00 16.46 -14.18
C PRO A 612 -15.00 17.07 -15.18
N SER A 613 -16.10 16.35 -15.38
CA SER A 613 -17.31 16.90 -16.00
C SER A 613 -18.15 17.70 -15.00
N ASP A 614 -19.28 18.21 -15.47
CA ASP A 614 -20.32 18.83 -14.64
C ASP A 614 -21.29 17.81 -14.01
N LYS A 615 -21.14 16.51 -14.37
CA LYS A 615 -21.98 15.42 -13.90
C LYS A 615 -21.24 14.57 -12.88
N ARG A 616 -21.94 14.22 -11.81
CA ARG A 616 -21.46 13.31 -10.76
C ARG A 616 -22.09 11.94 -10.92
N LYS A 617 -21.31 10.91 -10.57
CA LYS A 617 -21.79 9.56 -10.35
C LYS A 617 -22.75 9.56 -9.16
N ASN A 618 -23.73 8.66 -9.15
CA ASN A 618 -24.70 8.54 -8.06
C ASN A 618 -24.11 7.77 -6.88
N ILE A 619 -24.49 8.15 -5.66
CA ILE A 619 -24.35 7.27 -4.49
C ILE A 619 -25.48 6.25 -4.54
N SER A 620 -25.14 4.96 -4.54
CA SER A 620 -26.09 3.84 -4.54
C SER A 620 -26.68 3.61 -3.15
N ARG A 621 -25.81 3.55 -2.14
CA ARG A 621 -26.18 3.32 -0.74
C ARG A 621 -25.14 3.88 0.21
N ILE A 622 -25.51 3.99 1.47
CA ILE A 622 -24.56 4.24 2.56
C ILE A 622 -24.76 3.15 3.61
N GLU A 623 -23.66 2.53 4.00
CA GLU A 623 -23.62 1.53 5.06
C GLU A 623 -23.07 2.16 6.33
N VAL A 624 -23.64 1.78 7.47
CA VAL A 624 -23.18 2.18 8.80
C VAL A 624 -22.58 0.97 9.46
N ILE A 625 -21.35 1.16 9.92
CA ILE A 625 -20.56 0.16 10.62
C ILE A 625 -20.62 0.51 12.10
N LYS A 626 -20.83 -0.51 12.94
CA LYS A 626 -20.76 -0.38 14.40
C LYS A 626 -19.74 -1.36 14.93
N ILE A 627 -18.85 -0.90 15.80
CA ILE A 627 -17.91 -1.74 16.51
C ILE A 627 -18.07 -1.48 18.00
N THR A 628 -18.07 -2.54 18.80
CA THR A 628 -18.13 -2.43 20.25
C THR A 628 -16.84 -2.96 20.87
N PRO A 629 -15.91 -2.09 21.30
CA PRO A 629 -14.59 -2.55 21.77
C PRO A 629 -14.68 -3.52 22.93
N GLN A 630 -13.71 -4.43 23.04
CA GLN A 630 -13.60 -5.39 24.13
C GLN A 630 -13.66 -4.72 25.51
N LYS A 631 -14.37 -5.36 26.44
CA LYS A 631 -14.41 -5.03 27.86
C LYS A 631 -13.61 -5.98 28.73
N SER A 632 -13.31 -7.18 28.22
CA SER A 632 -12.42 -8.14 28.85
C SER A 632 -11.71 -9.00 27.79
N PRO A 633 -10.60 -9.68 28.15
CA PRO A 633 -9.86 -10.55 27.24
C PRO A 633 -10.68 -11.73 26.69
N GLU A 634 -11.76 -12.12 27.36
CA GLU A 634 -12.57 -13.29 27.00
C GLU A 634 -13.69 -12.98 25.99
N GLU A 635 -13.95 -11.70 25.67
CA GLU A 635 -14.90 -11.36 24.61
C GLU A 635 -14.31 -11.70 23.23
N SER A 636 -15.00 -12.55 22.47
CA SER A 636 -14.63 -12.83 21.08
C SER A 636 -14.79 -11.57 20.24
N VAL A 637 -13.76 -11.21 19.46
CA VAL A 637 -13.82 -10.08 18.52
C VAL A 637 -14.88 -10.27 17.45
N ASP A 638 -15.17 -11.52 17.09
CA ASP A 638 -16.14 -11.88 16.05
C ASP A 638 -17.56 -11.35 16.38
N ASP A 639 -17.90 -11.29 17.67
CA ASP A 639 -19.22 -10.83 18.15
C ASP A 639 -19.29 -9.30 18.36
N LEU A 640 -18.19 -8.59 18.13
CA LEU A 640 -18.02 -7.16 18.44
C LEU A 640 -18.02 -6.26 17.21
N ILE A 641 -17.90 -6.84 16.01
CA ILE A 641 -17.81 -6.13 14.74
C ILE A 641 -19.12 -6.34 13.97
N PHE A 642 -19.88 -5.26 13.80
CA PHE A 642 -21.10 -5.23 12.98
C PHE A 642 -20.77 -4.53 11.67
N ASP A 643 -20.13 -5.25 10.73
CA ASP A 643 -19.65 -4.72 9.44
C ASP A 643 -20.75 -3.94 8.71
N VAL A 644 -21.91 -4.53 8.42
CA VAL A 644 -23.07 -3.77 7.95
C VAL A 644 -24.15 -3.77 9.04
N TRP A 645 -24.04 -2.84 9.99
CA TRP A 645 -25.06 -2.69 11.04
C TRP A 645 -26.36 -2.08 10.51
N LYS A 646 -26.26 -1.09 9.62
CA LYS A 646 -27.40 -0.52 8.88
C LYS A 646 -27.01 -0.21 7.44
N SER A 647 -27.97 -0.26 6.53
CA SER A 647 -27.78 0.15 5.13
C SER A 647 -28.96 1.02 4.69
N PHE A 648 -28.64 2.08 3.94
CA PHE A 648 -29.60 3.07 3.47
C PHE A 648 -29.45 3.26 1.97
N ASP A 649 -30.47 2.87 1.22
CA ASP A 649 -30.51 3.07 -0.24
C ASP A 649 -30.68 4.55 -0.58
N CYS A 650 -29.92 4.99 -1.59
CA CYS A 650 -29.91 6.35 -2.06
C CYS A 650 -30.62 6.45 -3.42
N LYS A 651 -31.49 7.45 -3.56
CA LYS A 651 -32.10 7.75 -4.87
C LYS A 651 -31.08 8.47 -5.75
N PRO A 652 -31.02 8.19 -7.06
CA PRO A 652 -30.13 8.89 -7.99
C PRO A 652 -30.29 10.41 -7.88
N SER A 653 -29.20 11.12 -7.62
CA SER A 653 -29.20 12.54 -7.30
C SER A 653 -27.81 13.15 -7.43
N GLN A 654 -27.72 14.23 -8.20
CA GLN A 654 -26.50 15.05 -8.32
C GLN A 654 -26.18 15.84 -7.04
N GLN A 655 -27.16 15.96 -6.13
CA GLN A 655 -26.97 16.57 -4.81
C GLN A 655 -26.51 15.56 -3.75
N GLY A 656 -26.28 14.31 -4.18
CA GLY A 656 -25.94 13.19 -3.31
C GLY A 656 -27.10 12.70 -2.47
N CYS A 657 -26.75 12.07 -1.35
CA CYS A 657 -27.63 11.38 -0.43
C CYS A 657 -27.38 11.88 1.00
N GLN A 658 -28.45 12.05 1.78
CA GLN A 658 -28.37 12.50 3.18
C GLN A 658 -29.45 11.83 4.02
N PHE A 659 -29.11 11.39 5.22
CA PHE A 659 -30.05 10.89 6.21
C PHE A 659 -29.54 11.09 7.63
N GLU A 660 -30.43 10.84 8.58
CA GLU A 660 -30.11 10.76 10.00
C GLU A 660 -30.51 9.39 10.54
N PHE A 661 -29.74 8.88 11.50
CA PHE A 661 -30.05 7.62 12.18
C PHE A 661 -29.68 7.69 13.66
N THR A 662 -30.20 6.75 14.45
CA THR A 662 -29.96 6.64 15.89
C THR A 662 -29.52 5.22 16.23
N ASP A 663 -28.64 5.05 17.24
CA ASP A 663 -28.47 3.76 17.91
C ASP A 663 -29.39 3.66 19.12
N ASP A 664 -30.55 3.01 18.91
CA ASP A 664 -31.58 2.85 19.93
C ASP A 664 -31.18 1.91 21.08
N GLU A 665 -30.14 1.09 20.87
CA GLU A 665 -29.67 0.10 21.84
C GLU A 665 -28.46 0.59 22.65
N PHE A 666 -27.82 1.71 22.27
CA PHE A 666 -26.62 2.22 22.94
C PHE A 666 -26.79 2.35 24.46
N SER A 667 -27.83 3.05 24.91
CA SER A 667 -28.10 3.24 26.34
C SER A 667 -28.41 1.93 27.07
N LYS A 668 -29.11 1.00 26.40
CA LYS A 668 -29.46 -0.32 26.97
C LYS A 668 -28.25 -1.23 27.10
N GLN A 669 -27.34 -1.18 26.13
CA GLN A 669 -26.11 -1.98 26.13
C GLN A 669 -25.08 -1.45 27.13
N SER A 670 -25.14 -0.15 27.47
CA SER A 670 -24.25 0.48 28.45
C SER A 670 -22.77 0.16 28.15
N ARG A 671 -22.38 0.29 26.88
CA ARG A 671 -21.01 0.04 26.41
C ARG A 671 -20.55 1.08 25.40
N ASP A 672 -19.25 1.28 25.34
CA ASP A 672 -18.61 2.09 24.33
C ASP A 672 -18.91 1.52 22.95
N SER A 673 -19.16 2.41 22.00
CA SER A 673 -19.43 2.05 20.60
C SER A 673 -18.70 3.01 19.68
N ILE A 674 -18.16 2.45 18.61
CA ILE A 674 -17.48 3.15 17.53
C ILE A 674 -18.36 3.05 16.29
N TYR A 675 -18.51 4.16 15.57
CA TYR A 675 -19.30 4.21 14.34
C TYR A 675 -18.48 4.84 13.23
N TYR A 676 -18.58 4.30 12.03
CA TYR A 676 -18.18 4.97 10.80
C TYR A 676 -19.12 4.55 9.68
N VAL A 677 -18.98 5.18 8.52
CA VAL A 677 -19.84 4.92 7.37
C VAL A 677 -19.03 4.64 6.12
N ARG A 678 -19.57 3.77 5.26
CA ARG A 678 -19.15 3.56 3.88
C ARG A 678 -20.16 4.23 2.96
N ALA A 679 -19.73 5.22 2.19
CA ALA A 679 -20.52 5.74 1.07
C ALA A 679 -20.18 4.95 -0.18
N ILE A 680 -21.17 4.29 -0.78
CA ILE A 680 -20.98 3.37 -1.90
C ILE A 680 -21.59 3.96 -3.15
N GLN A 681 -20.76 4.16 -4.15
CA GLN A 681 -21.11 4.75 -5.42
C GLN A 681 -21.65 3.70 -6.40
N GLU A 682 -22.36 4.15 -7.44
CA GLU A 682 -22.73 3.27 -8.56
C GLU A 682 -21.49 2.64 -9.20
N ALA A 683 -21.64 1.39 -9.64
CA ALA A 683 -20.51 0.61 -10.13
C ALA A 683 -19.89 1.22 -11.39
N SER A 684 -18.56 1.25 -11.44
CA SER A 684 -17.77 1.62 -12.62
C SER A 684 -16.64 0.62 -12.87
N PRO A 685 -16.07 0.56 -14.09
CA PRO A 685 -14.90 -0.26 -14.35
C PRO A 685 -13.72 0.18 -13.47
N VAL A 686 -12.96 -0.78 -12.95
CA VAL A 686 -11.76 -0.60 -12.11
C VAL A 686 -10.70 -1.64 -12.48
N VAL A 687 -9.45 -1.21 -12.60
CA VAL A 687 -8.28 -2.06 -12.89
C VAL A 687 -8.16 -3.11 -11.79
N ASN A 688 -8.10 -4.38 -12.20
CA ASN A 688 -7.88 -5.52 -11.31
C ASN A 688 -8.91 -5.71 -10.17
N ALA A 689 -10.04 -5.02 -10.17
CA ALA A 689 -11.07 -5.21 -9.12
C ALA A 689 -11.71 -6.61 -9.10
N GLY A 690 -11.52 -7.41 -10.15
CA GLY A 690 -11.93 -8.83 -10.18
C GLY A 690 -10.89 -9.80 -9.61
N ASN A 691 -9.72 -9.30 -9.18
CA ASN A 691 -8.54 -10.05 -8.79
C ASN A 691 -8.27 -11.28 -9.69
N LEU A 692 -8.43 -12.48 -9.14
CA LEU A 692 -8.17 -13.76 -9.82
C LEU A 692 -9.27 -14.17 -10.83
N ARG A 693 -10.40 -13.46 -10.87
CA ARG A 693 -11.54 -13.69 -11.80
C ARG A 693 -11.97 -15.16 -11.87
N CYS A 694 -12.24 -15.71 -10.70
CA CYS A 694 -12.65 -17.11 -10.58
C CYS A 694 -13.92 -17.43 -11.36
N SER A 695 -13.88 -18.58 -12.04
CA SER A 695 -15.07 -19.32 -12.45
C SER A 695 -15.49 -20.21 -11.28
N TYR A 696 -16.74 -20.08 -10.87
CA TYR A 696 -17.28 -20.81 -9.73
C TYR A 696 -18.20 -21.95 -10.17
N ASN A 697 -18.21 -23.05 -9.41
CA ASN A 697 -19.19 -24.12 -9.58
C ASN A 697 -20.53 -23.80 -8.89
N GLU A 698 -21.50 -24.73 -8.94
CA GLU A 698 -22.83 -24.54 -8.33
C GLU A 698 -22.81 -24.35 -6.80
N LYS A 699 -21.70 -24.71 -6.14
CA LYS A 699 -21.49 -24.53 -4.70
C LYS A 699 -20.76 -23.24 -4.33
N GLY A 700 -20.34 -22.45 -5.33
CA GLY A 700 -19.54 -21.25 -5.09
C GLY A 700 -18.04 -21.52 -4.88
N GLU A 701 -17.55 -22.72 -5.21
CA GLU A 701 -16.12 -23.04 -5.13
C GLU A 701 -15.43 -22.59 -6.42
N CYS A 702 -14.28 -21.91 -6.32
CA CYS A 702 -13.48 -21.55 -7.48
C CYS A 702 -12.90 -22.81 -8.11
N ILE A 703 -13.13 -23.02 -9.40
CA ILE A 703 -12.63 -24.19 -10.15
C ILE A 703 -11.60 -23.81 -11.22
N LYS A 704 -11.49 -22.52 -11.51
CA LYS A 704 -10.53 -21.98 -12.48
C LYS A 704 -10.36 -20.48 -12.28
N VAL A 705 -9.13 -20.00 -12.29
CA VAL A 705 -8.79 -18.58 -12.28
C VAL A 705 -8.54 -18.05 -13.70
N ASN A 706 -8.77 -16.76 -13.90
CA ASN A 706 -8.43 -16.03 -15.12
C ASN A 706 -7.60 -14.79 -14.73
N ILE A 707 -6.33 -15.06 -14.43
CA ILE A 707 -5.39 -14.09 -13.87
C ILE A 707 -5.07 -13.02 -14.91
N CYS A 708 -4.93 -11.78 -14.43
CA CYS A 708 -4.29 -10.72 -15.21
C CYS A 708 -2.79 -10.73 -14.97
N TYR A 709 -2.08 -11.24 -15.96
CA TYR A 709 -0.63 -11.36 -15.96
C TYR A 709 0.03 -10.00 -16.20
N GLY A 710 1.21 -9.81 -15.63
CA GLY A 710 2.10 -8.68 -15.89
C GLY A 710 3.05 -8.89 -17.08
N ASP A 711 2.89 -9.98 -17.83
CA ASP A 711 3.71 -10.32 -18.99
C ASP A 711 2.86 -10.60 -20.23
N ALA A 712 3.51 -11.12 -21.29
CA ALA A 712 2.90 -11.35 -22.60
C ALA A 712 1.70 -12.32 -22.63
N ARG A 713 1.36 -13.01 -21.52
CA ARG A 713 0.15 -13.85 -21.42
C ARG A 713 -1.14 -13.04 -21.37
N THR A 714 -1.08 -11.80 -20.87
CA THR A 714 -2.17 -10.82 -20.96
C THR A 714 -1.75 -9.71 -21.91
N ASP A 715 -2.66 -9.26 -22.79
CA ASP A 715 -2.35 -8.16 -23.70
C ASP A 715 -1.98 -6.91 -22.88
N LYS A 716 -0.95 -6.18 -23.32
CA LYS A 716 -0.49 -4.98 -22.64
C LYS A 716 -1.56 -3.89 -22.61
N GLU A 717 -2.43 -3.86 -23.62
CA GLU A 717 -3.54 -2.92 -23.74
C GLU A 717 -4.79 -3.39 -22.96
N ASP A 718 -4.76 -4.57 -22.33
CA ASP A 718 -5.82 -5.01 -21.42
C ASP A 718 -5.57 -4.45 -20.01
N ASP A 719 -6.37 -3.43 -19.67
CA ASP A 719 -6.40 -2.79 -18.35
C ASP A 719 -7.09 -3.63 -17.27
N CYS A 720 -7.52 -4.85 -17.61
CA CYS A 720 -7.95 -5.80 -16.60
C CYS A 720 -9.18 -5.35 -15.81
N LEU A 721 -10.09 -4.65 -16.49
CA LEU A 721 -11.21 -3.96 -15.85
C LEU A 721 -12.31 -4.94 -15.40
N SER A 722 -12.82 -4.72 -14.19
CA SER A 722 -14.06 -5.31 -13.68
C SER A 722 -14.95 -4.21 -13.11
N LEU A 723 -16.28 -4.40 -13.13
CA LEU A 723 -17.17 -3.45 -12.47
C LEU A 723 -17.02 -3.58 -10.95
N SER A 724 -16.79 -2.46 -10.28
CA SER A 724 -16.73 -2.37 -8.81
C SER A 724 -17.49 -1.14 -8.33
N GLU A 725 -18.04 -1.22 -7.11
CA GLU A 725 -18.71 -0.11 -6.45
C GLU A 725 -17.71 0.65 -5.57
N GLU A 726 -17.10 1.68 -6.13
CA GLU A 726 -16.19 2.60 -5.44
C GLU A 726 -16.76 3.11 -4.10
N ARG A 727 -15.90 3.24 -3.09
CA ARG A 727 -16.27 3.52 -1.70
C ARG A 727 -15.51 4.69 -1.12
N ALA A 728 -16.11 5.31 -0.11
CA ALA A 728 -15.43 6.21 0.82
C ALA A 728 -15.74 5.81 2.28
N TRP A 729 -14.70 5.77 3.12
CA TRP A 729 -14.78 5.37 4.53
C TRP A 729 -14.53 6.57 5.45
N SER A 730 -15.55 7.05 6.15
CA SER A 730 -15.38 8.14 7.12
C SER A 730 -14.42 7.74 8.24
N SER A 731 -13.65 8.68 8.81
CA SER A 731 -13.04 8.42 10.11
C SER A 731 -14.08 8.04 11.17
N PRO A 732 -13.74 7.16 12.13
CA PRO A 732 -14.68 6.76 13.16
C PRO A 732 -15.04 7.89 14.13
N ILE A 733 -16.27 7.85 14.65
CA ILE A 733 -16.70 8.60 15.83
C ILE A 733 -16.74 7.62 17.01
N TYR A 734 -16.00 7.95 18.06
CA TYR A 734 -15.88 7.14 19.27
C TYR A 734 -16.84 7.67 20.32
N VAL A 735 -17.81 6.86 20.73
CA VAL A 735 -18.84 7.23 21.72
C VAL A 735 -18.66 6.40 22.98
N ASN A 736 -18.02 6.98 23.99
CA ASN A 736 -17.82 6.33 25.28
C ASN A 736 -19.10 6.41 26.12
N PHE A 737 -19.51 5.29 26.69
CA PHE A 737 -20.65 5.24 27.60
C PHE A 737 -20.23 5.76 28.97
N SER A 738 -20.82 6.88 29.41
CA SER A 738 -20.62 7.41 30.76
C SER A 738 -21.69 6.87 31.70
N ILE A 739 -21.34 6.61 32.96
CA ILE A 739 -22.26 6.18 34.02
C ILE A 739 -22.75 7.40 34.82
#